data_AF-A0A9W4ID29-F1
#
_entry.id   AF-A0A9W4ID29-F1
#
_cell.length_a   1.000
_cell.length_b   1.000
_cell.length_c   1.000
_cell.angle_alpha   90.00
_cell.angle_beta   90.00
_cell.angle_gamma   90.00
#
_symmetry.space_group_name_H-M   'P 1'
#
loop_
_entity.id
_entity.type
_entity.pdbx_description
1 polymer ?
#
loop_
_entity_poly.entity_id
_entity_poly.type
_entity_poly.pdbx_seq_one_letter_code
_entity_poly.pdbx_strand_id
1 'polypeptide(L)'
;MRPTRSNILDFMSLAPNASEERAISFVECANNINEAVDQYYEDLDRHPSQQPSTMSHTIGPMSNSTAHYSPSHALDIPLHPIEPPSFALTARSPPTSAGSQISSRQSIATTSSESSYHSHETQLIKATHLRAQDEMEVQKMLHSVQMSCRIYNPEIEPEHETHTLCDCPVHQYWKRKFERLGVLEMWSKAVLYPGEKAYHDFSHLRLSNNNPYTSIMSSYTLATSSLRGIAKPDPQFHARFLQETRALDSTLNDRAHADVQNLEPSVNIWGLEQLESLVSDMSHTRCQSASSELNGEKSTKRSSFRKAFSVRSSDERTALKIRKRLSGSFKLRSEIIEEEQHRWQDESDMMLVSFYQQQIGISRSVKKLRTHGPIQYLHLLRAGYFEPIPAAWEGPASNPLRFTIDSSAGWRGLTPSWRGYKTTAEERLYWALKHRPGGDDITKKDLISEFEMAQERMTSAAQPHPRYHSPDDICHTHYPSETYSKQMKPPFQANPDPKLSTDNTIILLDVCGSMDSTPLKPRYNQYLITALLKSNQPKHQELTKAVLRRFLESLSKQENNTHGYQFVTFNGQADYVDMINHRNINEVWSRILFGGLSRVMIGWQKIKELHFQKYSETATYHPMYGWQAGPQTPRLRLILMLGSEIGDMDEFELTLLGAPWAHVTIFLIGVDDCPRHHRRAGRLQRMAHSNPRVSFVEAQGLVPERIVTHELLKSHLGQNISTSEFEDLERQLVELPSPLVQRPQSGQSRSGQSLVELLSVEESVWRRGSQPPNETGIHELPDDQRPVELPATEILTLAQRPAVPNRPPPLPPQSEAYYLLDPPPPYTEAE
;
A
#
# COMPACT_ATOMS: atom_id res chain seq x y z
N MET A 1 11.14 37.09 48.67
CA MET A 1 12.05 38.25 48.81
C MET A 1 11.32 39.48 48.30
N ARG A 2 11.55 40.73 48.78
CA ARG A 2 10.87 41.90 48.18
C ARG A 2 11.33 42.06 46.72
N PRO A 3 10.43 42.00 45.72
CA PRO A 3 10.80 42.09 44.32
C PRO A 3 11.24 43.52 44.04
N THR A 4 12.47 43.67 43.59
CA THR A 4 12.98 44.93 43.05
C THR A 4 13.03 44.81 41.53
N ARG A 5 13.03 45.95 40.83
CA ARG A 5 13.14 45.96 39.38
C ARG A 5 14.39 45.21 38.87
N SER A 6 15.50 45.30 39.61
CA SER A 6 16.72 44.54 39.30
C SER A 6 16.48 43.03 39.43
N ASN A 7 15.85 42.59 40.53
CA ASN A 7 15.60 41.17 40.76
C ASN A 7 14.63 40.57 39.73
N ILE A 8 13.64 41.35 39.28
CA ILE A 8 12.68 40.93 38.26
C ILE A 8 13.38 40.81 36.89
N LEU A 9 14.23 41.78 36.52
CA LEU A 9 15.00 41.73 35.28
C LEU A 9 16.02 40.60 35.28
N ASP A 10 16.72 40.39 36.38
CA ASP A 10 17.67 39.29 36.56
C ASP A 10 16.94 37.94 36.49
N PHE A 11 15.76 37.82 37.12
CA PHE A 11 14.90 36.64 37.00
C PHE A 11 14.46 36.40 35.54
N MET A 12 13.94 37.42 34.85
CA MET A 12 13.48 37.29 33.46
C MET A 12 14.63 37.04 32.48
N SER A 13 15.84 37.50 32.79
CA SER A 13 17.03 37.16 31.99
C SER A 13 17.37 35.66 32.08
N LEU A 14 17.08 35.03 33.22
CA LEU A 14 17.28 33.60 33.46
C LEU A 14 16.06 32.76 33.07
N ALA A 15 14.87 33.37 33.03
CA ALA A 15 13.60 32.78 32.64
C ALA A 15 12.90 33.62 31.57
N PRO A 16 13.39 33.64 30.31
CA PRO A 16 12.94 34.57 29.27
C PRO A 16 11.49 34.38 28.82
N ASN A 17 10.87 33.25 29.19
CA ASN A 17 9.47 32.94 28.89
C ASN A 17 8.50 33.37 30.01
N ALA A 18 9.00 33.91 31.13
CA ALA A 18 8.18 34.40 32.22
C ALA A 18 7.69 35.82 31.93
N SER A 19 6.40 36.09 32.12
CA SER A 19 5.89 37.47 32.16
C SER A 19 6.39 38.19 33.41
N GLU A 20 6.42 39.53 33.38
CA GLU A 20 6.85 40.33 34.53
C GLU A 20 6.02 40.04 35.79
N GLU A 21 4.72 39.79 35.63
CA GLU A 21 3.80 39.40 36.73
C GLU A 21 4.16 38.05 37.33
N ARG A 22 4.53 37.05 36.50
CA ARG A 22 5.01 35.75 36.98
C ARG A 22 6.37 35.90 37.67
N ALA A 23 7.27 36.69 37.10
CA ALA A 23 8.56 36.96 37.71
C ALA A 23 8.42 37.59 39.10
N ILE A 24 7.50 38.54 39.27
CA ILE A 24 7.19 39.14 40.57
C ILE A 24 6.69 38.08 41.57
N SER A 25 5.72 37.25 41.17
CA SER A 25 5.14 36.22 42.05
C SER A 25 6.17 35.20 42.54
N PHE A 26 7.05 34.72 41.65
CA PHE A 26 8.10 33.77 42.03
C PHE A 26 9.23 34.42 42.85
N VAL A 27 9.61 35.67 42.56
CA VAL A 27 10.61 36.41 43.34
C VAL A 27 10.09 36.75 44.74
N GLU A 28 8.79 37.00 44.88
CA GLU A 28 8.13 37.22 46.18
C GLU A 28 8.19 35.99 47.07
N CYS A 29 7.95 34.80 46.50
CA CYS A 29 7.88 33.53 47.24
C CYS A 29 9.24 32.86 47.52
N ALA A 30 10.34 33.35 46.94
CA ALA A 30 11.67 32.76 47.10
C ALA A 30 12.61 33.60 48.00
N ASN A 31 13.66 32.97 48.55
CA ASN A 31 14.66 33.70 49.36
C ASN A 31 15.75 34.35 48.51
N ASN A 32 15.96 33.90 47.27
CA ASN A 32 16.88 34.49 46.29
C ASN A 32 16.43 34.19 44.84
N ILE A 33 17.03 34.87 43.84
CA ILE A 33 16.63 34.77 42.43
C ILE A 33 16.82 33.35 41.88
N ASN A 34 17.89 32.66 42.27
CA ASN A 34 18.13 31.29 41.79
C ASN A 34 17.05 30.34 42.31
N GLU A 35 16.65 30.47 43.58
CA GLU A 35 15.54 29.70 44.15
C GLU A 35 14.20 30.05 43.46
N ALA A 36 13.96 31.31 43.13
CA ALA A 36 12.77 31.72 42.37
C ALA A 36 12.74 31.05 40.99
N VAL A 37 13.87 31.10 40.27
CA VAL A 37 14.01 30.52 38.93
C VAL A 37 13.88 28.99 38.98
N ASP A 38 14.50 28.35 39.98
CA ASP A 38 14.36 26.92 40.21
C ASP A 38 12.89 26.55 40.47
N GLN A 39 12.17 27.30 41.31
CA GLN A 39 10.73 27.08 41.55
C GLN A 39 9.87 27.28 40.30
N TYR A 40 10.21 28.25 39.45
CA TYR A 40 9.50 28.51 38.18
C TYR A 40 9.62 27.37 37.18
N TYR A 41 10.77 26.70 37.14
CA TYR A 41 11.01 25.57 36.21
C TYR A 41 10.62 24.20 36.77
N GLU A 42 10.52 24.07 38.09
CA GLU A 42 10.04 22.83 38.73
C GLU A 42 8.51 22.70 38.63
N ASP A 43 7.76 23.80 38.67
CA ASP A 43 6.29 23.78 38.57
C ASP A 43 5.75 25.12 38.02
N LEU A 44 5.54 25.19 36.70
CA LEU A 44 5.12 26.39 35.96
C LEU A 44 3.74 26.94 36.42
N ASP A 45 2.92 26.11 37.07
CA ASP A 45 1.56 26.42 37.49
C ASP A 45 1.43 26.60 39.02
N ARG A 46 2.54 26.61 39.76
CA ARG A 46 2.55 26.68 41.23
C ARG A 46 1.90 27.94 41.82
N HIS A 47 1.87 29.03 41.06
CA HIS A 47 1.23 30.29 41.42
C HIS A 47 0.27 30.71 40.30
N PRO A 48 -0.95 30.14 40.23
CA PRO A 48 -1.94 30.60 39.26
C PRO A 48 -2.31 32.03 39.62
N SER A 49 -2.20 32.92 38.65
CA SER A 49 -2.59 34.32 38.76
C SER A 49 -4.03 34.40 39.27
N GLN A 50 -4.24 35.16 40.35
CA GLN A 50 -5.59 35.48 40.82
C GLN A 50 -6.31 36.29 39.73
N GLN A 51 -7.16 35.62 38.95
CA GLN A 51 -8.30 36.28 38.30
C GLN A 51 -9.53 36.12 39.20
N PRO A 52 -10.37 37.17 39.32
CA PRO A 52 -11.54 37.14 40.19
C PRO A 52 -12.57 36.10 39.71
N SER A 53 -13.01 35.28 40.65
CA SER A 53 -13.98 34.20 40.47
C SER A 53 -15.39 34.69 40.10
N THR A 54 -16.04 33.97 39.20
CA THR A 54 -17.52 33.92 39.08
C THR A 54 -17.99 32.50 39.38
N MET A 55 -19.17 32.39 39.97
CA MET A 55 -19.54 31.37 40.95
C MET A 55 -19.82 29.96 40.42
N SER A 56 -19.54 29.01 41.32
CA SER A 56 -19.87 27.58 41.29
C SER A 56 -21.37 27.30 41.41
N HIS A 57 -21.81 26.14 40.91
CA HIS A 57 -22.87 25.38 41.56
C HIS A 57 -22.52 23.89 41.67
N THR A 58 -22.65 23.43 42.90
CA THR A 58 -22.39 22.14 43.54
C THR A 58 -23.52 21.14 43.30
N ILE A 59 -23.23 19.84 43.08
CA ILE A 59 -23.99 18.70 43.68
C ILE A 59 -23.00 17.53 43.88
N GLY A 60 -23.04 16.93 45.08
CA GLY A 60 -22.10 15.95 45.61
C GLY A 60 -22.41 14.46 45.34
N PRO A 61 -21.66 13.55 46.01
CA PRO A 61 -21.59 12.13 45.65
C PRO A 61 -22.52 11.25 46.51
N MET A 62 -23.02 10.16 45.91
CA MET A 62 -23.60 9.04 46.65
C MET A 62 -22.74 7.79 46.46
N SER A 63 -22.23 7.31 47.59
CA SER A 63 -21.63 6.00 47.80
C SER A 63 -22.67 4.88 47.71
N ASN A 64 -22.26 3.68 47.26
CA ASN A 64 -22.70 2.36 47.75
C ASN A 64 -21.92 1.28 46.98
N SER A 65 -21.01 0.56 47.62
CA SER A 65 -21.21 -0.68 48.39
C SER A 65 -20.89 -1.93 47.58
N THR A 66 -19.69 -2.40 47.87
CA THR A 66 -19.08 -3.72 47.77
C THR A 66 -20.07 -4.89 47.91
N ALA A 67 -20.00 -5.85 46.99
CA ALA A 67 -20.43 -7.22 47.22
C ALA A 67 -19.33 -8.18 46.74
N HIS A 68 -18.73 -8.85 47.72
CA HIS A 68 -17.79 -9.95 47.58
C HIS A 68 -18.42 -11.14 46.87
N TYR A 69 -17.73 -11.72 45.89
CA TYR A 69 -17.80 -13.16 45.61
C TYR A 69 -16.41 -13.66 45.22
N SER A 70 -15.80 -14.42 46.12
CA SER A 70 -14.75 -15.38 45.79
C SER A 70 -15.43 -16.73 45.50
N PRO A 71 -14.79 -17.59 44.70
CA PRO A 71 -14.42 -18.86 45.28
C PRO A 71 -12.98 -19.29 44.94
N SER A 72 -12.35 -19.85 45.96
CA SER A 72 -11.08 -20.59 45.93
C SER A 72 -11.32 -22.04 45.48
N HIS A 73 -10.31 -22.66 44.85
CA HIS A 73 -9.76 -24.01 45.09
C HIS A 73 -8.88 -24.39 43.87
N ALA A 74 -7.54 -24.36 44.03
CA ALA A 74 -6.66 -25.49 44.37
C ALA A 74 -6.46 -26.44 43.17
N LEU A 75 -5.37 -26.26 42.43
CA LEU A 75 -4.10 -27.02 42.52
C LEU A 75 -4.25 -28.49 42.12
N ASP A 76 -3.76 -28.81 40.92
CA ASP A 76 -3.05 -30.08 40.67
C ASP A 76 -1.99 -29.87 39.57
N ILE A 77 -0.75 -30.20 39.96
CA ILE A 77 0.45 -30.33 39.11
C ILE A 77 0.59 -31.83 38.80
N PRO A 78 0.99 -32.23 37.58
CA PRO A 78 2.24 -32.98 37.51
C PRO A 78 3.13 -32.64 36.32
N LEU A 79 4.39 -32.35 36.66
CA LEU A 79 5.62 -32.94 36.12
C LEU A 79 5.92 -32.86 34.60
N HIS A 80 6.94 -32.03 34.30
CA HIS A 80 7.90 -32.19 33.20
C HIS A 80 8.38 -33.65 33.02
N PRO A 81 8.79 -34.04 31.78
CA PRO A 81 10.23 -33.98 31.49
C PRO A 81 10.64 -33.70 30.01
N ILE A 82 11.78 -33.01 29.87
CA ILE A 82 12.81 -33.08 28.79
C ILE A 82 12.60 -32.27 27.48
N GLU A 83 13.34 -31.17 27.36
CA GLU A 83 13.94 -30.64 26.11
C GLU A 83 15.26 -31.40 25.77
N PRO A 84 15.92 -31.22 24.60
CA PRO A 84 15.47 -31.20 23.20
C PRO A 84 16.33 -32.19 22.36
N PRO A 85 16.20 -32.24 21.00
CA PRO A 85 17.31 -31.64 20.24
C PRO A 85 16.92 -30.93 18.93
N SER A 86 17.78 -29.97 18.58
CA SER A 86 17.95 -29.28 17.31
C SER A 86 18.03 -30.23 16.09
N PHE A 87 17.43 -29.85 14.96
CA PHE A 87 18.04 -30.05 13.63
C PHE A 87 17.60 -28.98 12.63
N ALA A 88 18.61 -28.31 12.07
CA ALA A 88 18.51 -27.47 10.90
C ALA A 88 18.74 -28.31 9.62
N LEU A 89 18.21 -27.79 8.50
CA LEU A 89 18.55 -28.05 7.09
C LEU A 89 18.27 -29.45 6.50
N THR A 90 17.32 -29.51 5.56
CA THR A 90 17.53 -29.72 4.10
C THR A 90 16.24 -30.19 3.43
N ALA A 91 15.66 -29.37 2.56
CA ALA A 91 14.61 -29.80 1.64
C ALA A 91 15.25 -30.62 0.51
N ARG A 92 15.09 -31.95 0.58
CA ARG A 92 15.44 -32.89 -0.48
C ARG A 92 14.13 -33.31 -1.17
N SER A 93 13.93 -32.87 -2.41
CA SER A 93 12.84 -33.35 -3.27
C SER A 93 13.10 -34.79 -3.71
N PRO A 94 12.05 -35.63 -3.88
CA PRO A 94 12.19 -36.99 -4.40
C PRO A 94 12.39 -36.99 -5.93
N PRO A 95 12.99 -38.04 -6.53
CA PRO A 95 13.29 -38.09 -7.94
C PRO A 95 12.08 -38.59 -8.74
N THR A 96 11.66 -37.82 -9.76
CA THR A 96 10.90 -38.34 -10.89
C THR A 96 11.83 -38.44 -12.09
N SER A 97 11.95 -39.67 -12.59
CA SER A 97 12.75 -40.08 -13.72
C SER A 97 12.13 -39.70 -15.07
N ALA A 98 13.03 -39.47 -16.02
CA ALA A 98 12.93 -39.59 -17.48
C ALA A 98 12.42 -38.38 -18.30
N GLY A 99 13.40 -37.71 -18.94
CA GLY A 99 13.30 -37.41 -20.38
C GLY A 99 13.21 -35.94 -20.79
N SER A 100 14.35 -35.26 -20.94
CA SER A 100 14.87 -34.82 -22.26
C SER A 100 15.92 -33.73 -22.07
N GLN A 101 17.07 -33.92 -22.73
CA GLN A 101 18.27 -33.12 -22.61
C GLN A 101 18.16 -31.82 -23.42
N ILE A 102 18.35 -30.67 -22.77
CA ILE A 102 18.99 -29.50 -23.40
C ILE A 102 20.03 -28.95 -22.41
N SER A 103 21.26 -28.90 -22.90
CA SER A 103 22.51 -28.58 -22.22
C SER A 103 22.48 -27.26 -21.43
N SER A 104 22.50 -27.33 -20.10
CA SER A 104 22.87 -26.22 -19.23
C SER A 104 24.38 -26.04 -19.24
N ARG A 105 24.85 -25.00 -19.95
CA ARG A 105 26.20 -24.47 -19.76
C ARG A 105 26.27 -23.91 -18.34
N GLN A 106 27.12 -24.52 -17.51
CA GLN A 106 27.52 -24.02 -16.21
C GLN A 106 28.18 -22.64 -16.40
N SER A 107 27.48 -21.60 -15.96
CA SER A 107 28.08 -20.29 -15.73
C SER A 107 29.09 -20.43 -14.60
N ILE A 108 30.32 -20.01 -14.85
CA ILE A 108 31.41 -19.96 -13.88
C ILE A 108 31.00 -18.96 -12.80
N ALA A 109 30.44 -19.47 -11.70
CA ALA A 109 30.25 -18.73 -10.48
C ALA A 109 31.63 -18.57 -9.83
N THR A 110 32.15 -17.35 -9.89
CA THR A 110 33.28 -16.93 -9.06
C THR A 110 32.90 -17.20 -7.60
N THR A 111 33.62 -18.11 -6.95
CA THR A 111 33.50 -18.42 -5.53
C THR A 111 33.89 -17.19 -4.71
N SER A 112 32.93 -16.32 -4.40
CA SER A 112 33.04 -15.39 -3.29
C SER A 112 32.68 -16.14 -2.02
N SER A 113 33.60 -16.13 -1.06
CA SER A 113 33.46 -16.64 0.30
C SER A 113 32.07 -16.40 0.88
N GLU A 114 31.43 -17.43 1.42
CA GLU A 114 30.32 -17.31 2.36
C GLU A 114 30.81 -16.51 3.58
N SER A 115 30.74 -15.19 3.50
CA SER A 115 30.71 -14.36 4.69
C SER A 115 29.42 -14.72 5.41
N SER A 116 29.57 -15.21 6.64
CA SER A 116 28.47 -15.33 7.58
C SER A 116 27.84 -13.95 7.76
N TYR A 117 26.82 -13.62 6.97
CA TYR A 117 25.90 -12.53 7.26
C TYR A 117 25.30 -12.85 8.63
N HIS A 118 25.88 -12.30 9.70
CA HIS A 118 25.32 -12.43 11.03
C HIS A 118 23.92 -11.82 11.00
N SER A 119 22.92 -12.62 11.35
CA SER A 119 21.52 -12.21 11.40
C SER A 119 21.36 -11.16 12.50
N HIS A 120 21.45 -9.88 12.14
CA HIS A 120 21.12 -8.76 13.02
C HIS A 120 19.64 -8.84 13.40
N GLU A 121 19.35 -8.97 14.70
CA GLU A 121 18.00 -9.28 15.19
C GLU A 121 17.48 -8.19 16.15
N THR A 122 16.82 -7.18 15.60
CA THR A 122 16.14 -6.12 16.36
C THR A 122 14.82 -6.62 16.97
N GLN A 123 14.30 -5.95 18.01
CA GLN A 123 12.96 -6.22 18.56
C GLN A 123 11.87 -6.21 17.48
N LEU A 124 12.00 -5.31 16.49
CA LEU A 124 11.11 -5.24 15.35
C LEU A 124 11.17 -6.49 14.47
N ILE A 125 12.37 -7.03 14.22
CA ILE A 125 12.56 -8.26 13.42
C ILE A 125 11.95 -9.46 14.16
N LYS A 126 12.16 -9.55 15.48
CA LYS A 126 11.52 -10.58 16.33
C LYS A 126 10.00 -10.54 16.26
N ALA A 127 9.43 -9.36 16.50
CA ALA A 127 7.98 -9.15 16.44
C ALA A 127 7.43 -9.45 15.03
N THR A 128 8.17 -9.08 14.00
CA THR A 128 7.86 -9.38 12.60
C THR A 128 7.76 -10.88 12.36
N HIS A 129 8.77 -11.66 12.75
CA HIS A 129 8.75 -13.10 12.54
C HIS A 129 7.59 -13.78 13.24
N LEU A 130 7.30 -13.39 14.48
CA LEU A 130 6.18 -13.95 15.25
C LEU A 130 4.83 -13.57 14.63
N ARG A 131 4.63 -12.31 14.26
CA ARG A 131 3.41 -11.87 13.57
C ARG A 131 3.21 -12.56 12.23
N ALA A 132 4.30 -12.79 11.49
CA ALA A 132 4.22 -13.40 10.17
C ALA A 132 3.70 -14.84 10.20
N GLN A 133 3.93 -15.59 11.30
CA GLN A 133 3.53 -17.00 11.43
C GLN A 133 2.03 -17.21 11.25
N ASP A 134 1.20 -16.26 11.68
CA ASP A 134 -0.25 -16.43 11.70
C ASP A 134 -1.08 -15.32 11.05
N GLU A 135 -0.47 -14.21 10.62
CA GLU A 135 -1.18 -13.09 9.98
C GLU A 135 -2.12 -13.56 8.85
N MET A 136 -1.59 -14.37 7.93
CA MET A 136 -2.34 -14.86 6.78
C MET A 136 -3.48 -15.81 7.19
N GLU A 137 -3.27 -16.64 8.23
CA GLU A 137 -4.30 -17.55 8.73
C GLU A 137 -5.50 -16.75 9.25
N VAL A 138 -5.24 -15.73 10.06
CA VAL A 138 -6.29 -14.88 10.63
C VAL A 138 -6.97 -14.03 9.58
N GLN A 139 -6.24 -13.46 8.62
CA GLN A 139 -6.84 -12.74 7.49
C GLN A 139 -7.75 -13.65 6.65
N LYS A 140 -7.31 -14.88 6.38
CA LYS A 140 -8.12 -15.88 5.66
C LYS A 140 -9.38 -16.23 6.45
N MET A 141 -9.27 -16.39 7.76
CA MET A 141 -10.41 -16.66 8.62
C MET A 141 -11.38 -15.48 8.65
N LEU A 142 -10.90 -14.25 8.84
CA LEU A 142 -11.73 -13.04 8.77
C LEU A 142 -12.52 -12.98 7.47
N HIS A 143 -11.83 -13.14 6.33
CA HIS A 143 -12.47 -13.13 5.03
C HIS A 143 -13.53 -14.25 4.90
N SER A 144 -13.21 -15.46 5.35
CA SER A 144 -14.16 -16.59 5.34
C SER A 144 -15.41 -16.29 6.17
N VAL A 145 -15.24 -15.72 7.37
CA VAL A 145 -16.35 -15.37 8.25
C VAL A 145 -17.18 -14.23 7.66
N GLN A 146 -16.55 -13.16 7.16
CA GLN A 146 -17.23 -12.06 6.47
C GLN A 146 -18.11 -12.58 5.32
N MET A 147 -17.57 -13.46 4.47
CA MET A 147 -18.33 -14.08 3.38
C MET A 147 -19.51 -14.93 3.89
N SER A 148 -19.32 -15.69 4.99
CA SER A 148 -20.40 -16.47 5.61
C SER A 148 -21.53 -15.58 6.18
N CYS A 149 -21.16 -14.41 6.69
CA CYS A 149 -22.07 -13.39 7.22
C CYS A 149 -22.64 -12.46 6.13
N ARG A 150 -22.26 -12.65 4.86
CA ARG A 150 -22.61 -11.77 3.73
C ARG A 150 -22.16 -10.32 3.93
N ILE A 151 -21.03 -10.13 4.59
CA ILE A 151 -20.34 -8.85 4.74
C ILE A 151 -19.30 -8.79 3.60
N TYR A 152 -19.45 -7.81 2.71
CA TYR A 152 -18.57 -7.65 1.55
C TYR A 152 -17.52 -6.53 1.71
N ASN A 153 -17.62 -5.78 2.80
CA ASN A 153 -16.77 -4.66 3.15
C ASN A 153 -15.62 -5.16 4.05
N PRO A 154 -14.35 -5.08 3.60
CA PRO A 154 -13.22 -5.65 4.33
C PRO A 154 -12.97 -4.97 5.69
N GLU A 155 -13.34 -3.71 5.84
CA GLU A 155 -13.20 -2.91 7.07
C GLU A 155 -14.24 -3.23 8.15
N ILE A 156 -15.29 -3.97 7.82
CA ILE A 156 -16.34 -4.32 8.78
C ILE A 156 -16.05 -5.69 9.38
N GLU A 157 -15.74 -5.74 10.67
CA GLU A 157 -15.64 -7.02 11.38
C GLU A 157 -17.03 -7.63 11.63
N PRO A 158 -17.15 -8.97 11.58
CA PRO A 158 -18.40 -9.66 11.89
C PRO A 158 -18.74 -9.56 13.38
N GLU A 159 -19.95 -9.10 13.71
CA GLU A 159 -20.49 -9.06 15.07
C GLU A 159 -21.50 -10.20 15.29
N HIS A 160 -21.49 -10.80 16.49
CA HIS A 160 -22.47 -11.81 16.93
C HIS A 160 -23.05 -11.40 18.29
N GLU A 161 -24.37 -11.24 18.37
CA GLU A 161 -25.05 -10.56 19.49
C GLU A 161 -25.08 -11.37 20.79
N THR A 162 -24.96 -12.71 20.74
CA THR A 162 -25.00 -13.53 21.95
C THR A 162 -23.62 -13.77 22.56
N HIS A 163 -23.46 -13.37 23.83
CA HIS A 163 -22.31 -13.74 24.68
C HIS A 163 -22.35 -15.21 25.17
N THR A 164 -23.35 -15.99 24.74
CA THR A 164 -23.43 -17.43 25.02
C THR A 164 -22.26 -18.14 24.36
N LEU A 165 -21.62 -19.09 25.06
CA LEU A 165 -20.60 -19.98 24.51
C LEU A 165 -21.17 -20.74 23.30
N CYS A 166 -20.91 -20.25 22.08
CA CYS A 166 -21.23 -20.97 20.85
C CYS A 166 -19.97 -21.11 19.99
N ASP A 167 -19.83 -22.24 19.32
CA ASP A 167 -18.68 -22.54 18.46
C ASP A 167 -18.87 -22.02 17.03
N CYS A 168 -19.62 -20.92 16.85
CA CYS A 168 -19.87 -20.38 15.52
C CYS A 168 -18.60 -19.78 14.90
N PRO A 169 -18.53 -19.64 13.57
CA PRO A 169 -17.35 -19.09 12.89
C PRO A 169 -16.91 -17.71 13.40
N VAL A 170 -17.87 -16.88 13.83
CA VAL A 170 -17.58 -15.55 14.42
C VAL A 170 -16.84 -15.70 15.74
N HIS A 171 -17.34 -16.49 16.69
CA HIS A 171 -16.66 -16.71 17.99
C HIS A 171 -15.32 -17.44 17.84
N GLN A 172 -15.18 -18.36 16.88
CA GLN A 172 -13.89 -18.97 16.55
C GLN A 172 -12.88 -17.92 16.07
N TYR A 173 -13.31 -16.99 15.21
CA TYR A 173 -12.50 -15.85 14.79
C TYR A 173 -12.09 -14.96 15.97
N TRP A 174 -13.05 -14.58 16.82
CA TRP A 174 -12.78 -13.76 18.01
C TRP A 174 -11.83 -14.44 19.00
N LYS A 175 -11.99 -15.74 19.24
CA LYS A 175 -11.08 -16.54 20.07
C LYS A 175 -9.65 -16.50 19.53
N ARG A 176 -9.48 -16.71 18.23
CA ARG A 176 -8.15 -16.64 17.59
C ARG A 176 -7.57 -15.23 17.61
N LYS A 177 -8.39 -14.19 17.42
CA LYS A 177 -7.99 -12.78 17.56
C LYS A 177 -7.48 -12.51 18.99
N PHE A 178 -8.15 -13.06 20.01
CA PHE A 178 -7.73 -12.97 21.41
C PHE A 178 -6.43 -13.72 21.70
N GLU A 179 -6.24 -14.93 21.16
CA GLU A 179 -5.00 -15.72 21.30
C GLU A 179 -3.77 -14.97 20.74
N ARG A 180 -3.97 -14.00 19.83
CA ARG A 180 -2.90 -13.15 19.27
C ARG A 180 -2.55 -11.94 20.11
N LEU A 181 -3.16 -11.73 21.27
CA LEU A 181 -2.92 -10.55 22.09
C LEU A 181 -1.43 -10.36 22.45
N GLY A 182 -0.71 -11.44 22.77
CA GLY A 182 0.73 -11.36 23.06
C GLY A 182 1.57 -10.92 21.85
N VAL A 183 1.19 -11.36 20.65
CA VAL A 183 1.84 -10.95 19.38
C VAL A 183 1.56 -9.48 19.10
N LEU A 184 0.30 -9.05 19.29
CA LEU A 184 -0.13 -7.65 19.15
C LEU A 184 0.65 -6.73 20.09
N GLU A 185 0.81 -7.10 21.37
CA GLU A 185 1.56 -6.32 22.35
C GLU A 185 3.04 -6.21 21.99
N MET A 186 3.65 -7.32 21.56
CA MET A 186 5.04 -7.33 21.14
C MET A 186 5.26 -6.46 19.89
N TRP A 187 4.39 -6.59 18.88
CA TRP A 187 4.39 -5.75 17.68
C TRP A 187 4.23 -4.28 18.05
N SER A 188 3.19 -3.96 18.82
CA SER A 188 2.88 -2.59 19.24
C SER A 188 4.06 -1.95 19.96
N LYS A 189 4.73 -2.67 20.85
CA LYS A 189 5.91 -2.17 21.57
C LYS A 189 7.11 -1.94 20.64
N ALA A 190 7.29 -2.79 19.63
CA ALA A 190 8.40 -2.67 18.69
C ALA A 190 8.27 -1.49 17.72
N VAL A 191 7.04 -1.13 17.33
CA VAL A 191 6.74 -0.03 16.40
C VAL A 191 6.28 1.27 17.11
N LEU A 192 6.24 1.27 18.44
CA LEU A 192 5.78 2.43 19.20
C LEU A 192 6.78 3.58 19.08
N TYR A 193 6.30 4.75 18.64
CA TYR A 193 7.08 5.97 18.77
C TYR A 193 7.16 6.43 20.23
N PRO A 194 8.30 7.00 20.66
CA PRO A 194 8.39 7.65 21.96
C PRO A 194 7.25 8.66 22.15
N GLY A 195 6.62 8.66 23.33
CA GLY A 195 5.50 9.56 23.66
C GLY A 195 4.10 9.00 23.37
N GLU A 196 3.98 8.01 22.49
CA GLU A 196 2.69 7.36 22.23
C GLU A 196 2.33 6.30 23.28
N LYS A 197 1.02 6.06 23.46
CA LYS A 197 0.49 4.98 24.30
C LYS A 197 -0.12 3.88 23.45
N ALA A 198 0.28 2.63 23.70
CA ALA A 198 -0.31 1.45 23.06
C ALA A 198 -1.73 1.18 23.58
N TYR A 199 -2.64 0.74 22.71
CA TYR A 199 -4.04 0.41 23.01
C TYR A 199 -4.52 -0.72 22.08
N HIS A 200 -5.62 -1.37 22.43
CA HIS A 200 -6.24 -2.46 21.65
C HIS A 200 -7.72 -2.68 22.05
N ASP A 201 -8.49 -3.43 21.27
CA ASP A 201 -9.94 -3.67 21.52
C ASP A 201 -10.22 -4.39 22.85
N PHE A 202 -9.33 -5.27 23.28
CA PHE A 202 -9.45 -5.98 24.57
C PHE A 202 -9.07 -5.13 25.79
N SER A 203 -8.93 -3.82 25.62
CA SER A 203 -8.44 -2.91 26.66
C SER A 203 -9.39 -2.79 27.85
N HIS A 204 -10.70 -3.01 27.65
CA HIS A 204 -11.69 -3.14 28.73
C HIS A 204 -11.38 -4.26 29.73
N LEU A 205 -10.57 -5.26 29.37
CA LEU A 205 -10.09 -6.30 30.28
C LEU A 205 -8.96 -5.81 31.21
N ARG A 206 -8.46 -4.58 31.01
CA ARG A 206 -7.40 -3.96 31.80
C ARG A 206 -7.86 -2.60 32.34
N LEU A 207 -7.78 -2.42 33.65
CA LEU A 207 -8.28 -1.25 34.38
C LEU A 207 -7.60 0.10 34.02
N SER A 208 -6.58 0.13 33.16
CA SER A 208 -5.73 1.32 32.95
C SER A 208 -5.47 1.70 31.48
N ASN A 209 -6.14 1.08 30.50
CA ASN A 209 -5.94 1.39 29.09
C ASN A 209 -7.30 1.62 28.42
N ASN A 210 -7.53 2.82 27.88
CA ASN A 210 -8.75 3.14 27.14
C ASN A 210 -8.41 3.21 25.66
N ASN A 211 -9.07 2.38 24.85
CA ASN A 211 -8.98 2.47 23.40
C ASN A 211 -9.72 3.73 22.91
N PRO A 212 -9.07 4.68 22.20
CA PRO A 212 -9.75 5.90 21.73
C PRO A 212 -10.88 5.62 20.72
N TYR A 213 -10.94 4.42 20.14
CA TYR A 213 -11.98 4.01 19.19
C TYR A 213 -13.26 3.52 19.86
N THR A 214 -13.31 3.38 21.20
CA THR A 214 -14.51 2.88 21.91
C THR A 214 -15.72 3.80 21.79
N SER A 215 -15.52 5.07 21.47
CA SER A 215 -16.60 6.05 21.30
C SER A 215 -17.11 6.17 19.86
N ILE A 216 -16.50 5.47 18.90
CA ILE A 216 -16.95 5.48 17.51
C ILE A 216 -18.20 4.63 17.38
N MET A 217 -19.17 5.12 16.62
CA MET A 217 -20.39 4.38 16.35
C MET A 217 -20.14 3.11 15.53
N SER A 218 -20.71 1.98 15.96
CA SER A 218 -20.64 0.72 15.20
C SER A 218 -21.35 0.85 13.84
N SER A 219 -20.91 0.05 12.87
CA SER A 219 -21.56 -0.07 11.55
C SER A 219 -22.89 -0.85 11.58
N TYR A 220 -23.25 -1.42 12.72
CA TYR A 220 -24.48 -2.19 12.92
C TYR A 220 -25.54 -1.38 13.68
N THR A 221 -26.82 -1.65 13.42
CA THR A 221 -27.91 -1.02 14.19
C THR A 221 -28.17 -1.78 15.49
N LEU A 222 -28.48 -1.07 16.59
CA LEU A 222 -28.96 -1.73 17.82
C LEU A 222 -30.31 -2.45 17.63
N ALA A 223 -31.11 -2.04 16.64
CA ALA A 223 -32.53 -2.41 16.53
C ALA A 223 -32.80 -3.66 15.67
N THR A 224 -31.85 -4.12 14.85
CA THR A 224 -31.99 -5.35 14.04
C THR A 224 -31.57 -6.62 14.78
N SER A 225 -31.62 -6.58 16.10
CA SER A 225 -31.32 -7.69 17.01
C SER A 225 -32.35 -8.79 16.88
N SER A 226 -32.30 -9.55 15.78
CA SER A 226 -33.07 -10.77 15.66
C SER A 226 -32.44 -11.80 16.59
N LEU A 227 -33.18 -12.23 17.61
CA LEU A 227 -32.83 -13.25 18.62
C LEU A 227 -32.25 -14.58 18.06
N ARG A 228 -32.11 -14.75 16.73
CA ARG A 228 -31.54 -15.89 16.02
C ARG A 228 -30.80 -15.54 14.71
N GLY A 229 -30.37 -14.29 14.49
CA GLY A 229 -29.78 -13.87 13.21
C GLY A 229 -28.40 -13.24 13.32
N ILE A 230 -27.63 -13.35 12.24
CA ILE A 230 -26.36 -12.65 12.06
C ILE A 230 -26.66 -11.15 11.88
N ALA A 231 -26.03 -10.31 12.70
CA ALA A 231 -26.14 -8.86 12.59
C ALA A 231 -25.75 -8.40 11.17
N LYS A 232 -26.50 -7.46 10.61
CA LYS A 232 -26.23 -6.91 9.28
C LYS A 232 -25.80 -5.46 9.39
N PRO A 233 -24.72 -5.05 8.71
CA PRO A 233 -24.33 -3.65 8.69
C PRO A 233 -25.40 -2.79 8.05
N ASP A 234 -25.60 -1.59 8.57
CA ASP A 234 -26.52 -0.61 8.01
C ASP A 234 -25.76 0.51 7.28
N PRO A 235 -26.21 0.91 6.07
CA PRO A 235 -25.54 1.94 5.28
C PRO A 235 -25.33 3.28 6.01
N GLN A 236 -26.32 3.75 6.78
CA GLN A 236 -26.24 5.05 7.45
C GLN A 236 -25.24 5.02 8.60
N PHE A 237 -25.24 3.92 9.37
CA PHE A 237 -24.30 3.71 10.46
C PHE A 237 -22.88 3.50 9.92
N HIS A 238 -22.72 2.73 8.84
CA HIS A 238 -21.43 2.56 8.16
C HIS A 238 -20.87 3.89 7.63
N ALA A 239 -21.69 4.73 7.01
CA ALA A 239 -21.24 6.05 6.55
C ALA A 239 -20.75 6.93 7.70
N ARG A 240 -21.48 6.97 8.82
CA ARG A 240 -21.05 7.71 10.02
C ARG A 240 -19.80 7.12 10.66
N PHE A 241 -19.71 5.79 10.77
CA PHE A 241 -18.51 5.08 11.22
C PHE A 241 -17.27 5.51 10.42
N LEU A 242 -17.37 5.56 9.08
CA LEU A 242 -16.27 6.00 8.22
C LEU A 242 -15.87 7.46 8.47
N GLN A 243 -16.85 8.36 8.64
CA GLN A 243 -16.61 9.78 8.89
C GLN A 243 -15.96 10.04 10.26
N GLU A 244 -16.50 9.42 11.31
CA GLU A 244 -15.98 9.53 12.69
C GLU A 244 -14.58 8.93 12.79
N THR A 245 -14.36 7.76 12.18
CA THR A 245 -13.03 7.11 12.13
C THR A 245 -12.02 8.00 11.42
N ARG A 246 -12.37 8.57 10.25
CA ARG A 246 -11.49 9.48 9.52
C ARG A 246 -11.11 10.71 10.34
N ALA A 247 -12.07 11.32 11.03
CA ALA A 247 -11.83 12.51 11.85
C ALA A 247 -10.92 12.20 13.05
N LEU A 248 -11.16 11.05 13.72
CA LEU A 248 -10.33 10.60 14.82
C LEU A 248 -8.92 10.24 14.37
N ASP A 249 -8.78 9.49 13.27
CA ASP A 249 -7.50 9.10 12.69
C ASP A 249 -6.64 10.34 12.41
N SER A 250 -7.21 11.39 11.79
CA SER A 250 -6.51 12.65 11.53
C SER A 250 -6.02 13.29 12.83
N THR A 251 -6.90 13.42 13.82
CA THR A 251 -6.58 14.04 15.12
C THR A 251 -5.47 13.29 15.85
N LEU A 252 -5.53 11.96 15.86
CA LEU A 252 -4.52 11.12 16.51
C LEU A 252 -3.19 11.16 15.75
N ASN A 253 -3.20 11.18 14.42
CA ASN A 253 -2.00 11.30 13.60
C ASN A 253 -1.32 12.66 13.80
N ASP A 254 -2.09 13.76 13.87
CA ASP A 254 -1.56 15.10 14.11
C ASP A 254 -0.92 15.22 15.49
N ARG A 255 -1.59 14.70 16.53
CA ARG A 255 -1.03 14.63 17.88
C ARG A 255 0.24 13.79 17.93
N ALA A 256 0.22 12.59 17.36
CA ALA A 256 1.39 11.71 17.31
C ALA A 256 2.58 12.38 16.62
N HIS A 257 2.34 13.08 15.52
CA HIS A 257 3.39 13.81 14.82
C HIS A 257 3.97 14.95 15.66
N ALA A 258 3.11 15.74 16.32
CA ALA A 258 3.53 16.81 17.21
C ALA A 258 4.31 16.30 18.43
N ASP A 259 3.86 15.21 19.06
CA ASP A 259 4.51 14.59 20.20
C ASP A 259 5.91 14.09 19.84
N VAL A 260 6.05 13.44 18.68
CA VAL A 260 7.36 13.01 18.17
C VAL A 260 8.27 14.20 17.89
N GLN A 261 7.76 15.25 17.24
CA GLN A 261 8.54 16.47 16.99
C GLN A 261 9.02 17.12 18.29
N ASN A 262 8.21 17.14 19.35
CA ASN A 262 8.57 17.69 20.65
C ASN A 262 9.65 16.88 21.38
N LEU A 263 9.79 15.59 21.04
CA LEU A 263 10.80 14.69 21.60
C LEU A 263 12.11 14.69 20.82
N GLU A 264 12.13 15.21 19.58
CA GLU A 264 13.36 15.32 18.81
C GLU A 264 14.39 16.19 19.56
N PRO A 265 15.68 15.81 19.53
CA PRO A 265 16.71 16.57 20.23
C PRO A 265 16.86 17.97 19.61
N SER A 266 16.84 19.00 20.46
CA SER A 266 17.07 20.39 20.03
C SER A 266 18.52 20.68 19.62
N VAL A 267 19.46 19.80 19.98
CA VAL A 267 20.88 19.90 19.64
C VAL A 267 21.20 18.92 18.51
N ASN A 268 21.98 19.37 17.53
CA ASN A 268 22.48 18.51 16.46
C ASN A 268 23.38 17.40 17.03
N ILE A 269 22.89 16.16 16.94
CA ILE A 269 23.57 14.99 17.50
C ILE A 269 24.90 14.65 16.78
N TRP A 270 25.14 15.21 15.60
CA TRP A 270 26.38 14.98 14.84
C TRP A 270 27.49 15.96 15.19
N GLY A 271 27.16 17.11 15.81
CA GLY A 271 28.11 18.13 16.26
C GLY A 271 28.55 17.97 17.73
N LEU A 272 28.21 16.84 18.36
CA LEU A 272 28.37 16.66 19.81
C LEU A 272 29.82 16.66 20.29
N GLU A 273 30.78 16.25 19.47
CA GLU A 273 32.21 16.19 19.85
C GLU A 273 32.79 17.58 20.14
N GLN A 274 32.41 18.58 19.32
CA GLN A 274 32.80 19.98 19.52
C GLN A 274 32.12 20.57 20.76
N LEU A 275 30.89 20.13 21.05
CA LEU A 275 30.16 20.57 22.23
C LEU A 275 30.71 19.92 23.51
N GLU A 276 31.11 18.66 23.46
CA GLU A 276 31.75 17.97 24.58
C GLU A 276 33.14 18.52 24.88
N SER A 277 33.93 18.87 23.86
CA SER A 277 35.21 19.56 24.07
C SER A 277 34.98 20.92 24.77
N LEU A 278 34.01 21.72 24.32
CA LEU A 278 33.66 22.99 24.96
C LEU A 278 33.18 22.83 26.41
N VAL A 279 32.32 21.84 26.68
CA VAL A 279 31.82 21.54 28.03
C VAL A 279 32.95 21.01 28.93
N SER A 280 33.88 20.26 28.37
CA SER A 280 35.06 19.77 29.09
C SER A 280 36.05 20.90 29.37
N ASP A 281 36.25 21.84 28.44
CA ASP A 281 37.06 23.04 28.63
C ASP A 281 36.47 23.97 29.70
N MET A 282 35.14 24.08 29.79
CA MET A 282 34.47 24.77 30.90
C MET A 282 34.72 24.11 32.27
N SER A 283 34.89 22.77 32.30
CA SER A 283 35.26 22.07 33.53
C SER A 283 36.75 22.17 33.87
N HIS A 284 37.62 22.42 32.86
CA HIS A 284 39.07 22.51 33.02
C HIS A 284 39.60 23.93 33.26
N THR A 285 38.91 24.97 32.78
CA THR A 285 39.33 26.38 32.85
C THR A 285 39.55 26.93 34.27
N ARG A 286 39.16 26.19 35.33
CA ARG A 286 39.48 26.53 36.72
C ARG A 286 40.55 25.67 37.40
N CYS A 287 40.92 24.51 36.87
CA CYS A 287 42.04 23.75 37.43
C CYS A 287 43.39 24.42 37.14
N GLN A 288 43.49 25.23 36.08
CA GLN A 288 44.72 25.97 35.75
C GLN A 288 44.78 27.36 36.38
N SER A 289 43.65 28.01 36.66
CA SER A 289 43.61 29.33 37.32
C SER A 289 43.68 29.27 38.86
N ALA A 290 43.61 28.08 39.46
CA ALA A 290 43.92 27.86 40.88
C ALA A 290 45.37 27.41 41.14
N SER A 291 46.17 27.15 40.11
CA SER A 291 47.56 26.67 40.22
C SER A 291 48.63 27.70 39.84
N SER A 292 48.26 28.92 39.43
CA SER A 292 49.20 29.96 39.00
C SER A 292 49.37 31.16 39.95
N GLU A 293 48.76 31.12 41.14
CA GLU A 293 49.06 32.08 42.21
C GLU A 293 49.31 31.33 43.51
N LEU A 294 50.60 31.14 43.83
CA LEU A 294 51.21 31.10 45.17
C LEU A 294 52.57 30.35 45.09
N ASN A 295 53.57 31.02 44.51
CA ASN A 295 54.95 30.78 44.92
C ASN A 295 55.16 31.53 46.24
N GLY A 296 55.11 30.80 47.36
CA GLY A 296 55.29 31.35 48.69
C GLY A 296 55.34 30.25 49.76
N GLU A 297 56.56 29.81 50.04
CA GLU A 297 57.08 29.11 51.23
C GLU A 297 56.16 28.56 52.36
N LYS A 298 56.56 27.35 52.80
CA LYS A 298 56.58 26.77 54.17
C LYS A 298 55.29 26.26 54.81
N SER A 299 55.29 24.91 54.98
CA SER A 299 54.75 24.09 56.08
C SER A 299 53.28 24.30 56.49
N THR A 300 52.41 23.29 56.57
CA THR A 300 52.44 22.25 57.59
C THR A 300 51.35 21.22 57.32
N LYS A 301 51.59 20.00 57.82
CA LYS A 301 50.65 18.88 57.88
C LYS A 301 49.35 19.26 58.61
N ARG A 302 48.21 19.31 57.90
CA ARG A 302 46.85 18.89 58.32
C ARG A 302 45.82 19.29 57.25
N SER A 303 45.51 18.39 56.33
CA SER A 303 44.39 18.53 55.38
C SER A 303 43.84 17.17 54.99
N SER A 304 43.11 16.51 55.90
CA SER A 304 42.42 15.24 55.62
C SER A 304 40.92 15.26 55.93
N PHE A 305 40.31 16.44 56.14
CA PHE A 305 38.87 16.52 56.48
C PHE A 305 38.08 17.59 55.70
N ARG A 306 38.56 18.05 54.54
CA ARG A 306 37.81 18.97 53.64
C ARG A 306 37.58 18.44 52.22
N LYS A 307 37.45 17.11 52.05
CA LYS A 307 37.06 16.51 50.76
C LYS A 307 35.58 16.11 50.64
N ALA A 308 34.76 16.34 51.66
CA ALA A 308 33.35 15.90 51.66
C ALA A 308 32.30 17.02 51.44
N PHE A 309 32.70 18.29 51.34
CA PHE A 309 31.77 19.42 51.10
C PHE A 309 32.31 20.43 50.07
N SER A 310 32.95 19.97 48.99
CA SER A 310 33.16 20.87 47.85
C SER A 310 31.80 21.08 47.18
N VAL A 311 31.15 22.19 47.51
CA VAL A 311 30.01 22.73 46.76
C VAL A 311 30.47 22.86 45.31
N ARG A 312 30.04 21.92 44.45
CA ARG A 312 30.24 21.99 42.99
C ARG A 312 29.89 23.39 42.53
N SER A 313 30.77 24.04 41.76
CA SER A 313 30.51 25.41 41.29
C SER A 313 29.27 25.44 40.39
N SER A 314 28.67 26.62 40.21
CA SER A 314 27.56 26.82 39.25
C SER A 314 27.87 26.23 37.88
N ASP A 315 29.12 26.37 37.44
CA ASP A 315 29.57 25.97 36.11
C ASP A 315 29.74 24.46 36.03
N GLU A 316 30.22 23.81 37.10
CA GLU A 316 30.32 22.35 37.18
C GLU A 316 28.95 21.68 37.27
N ARG A 317 27.99 22.29 37.99
CA ARG A 317 26.58 21.86 38.00
C ARG A 317 25.93 22.04 36.62
N THR A 318 26.25 23.12 35.92
CA THR A 318 25.75 23.41 34.58
C THR A 318 26.33 22.44 33.55
N ALA A 319 27.64 22.17 33.60
CA ALA A 319 28.32 21.16 32.79
C ALA A 319 27.77 19.74 33.05
N LEU A 320 27.45 19.38 34.29
CA LEU A 320 26.78 18.11 34.63
C LEU A 320 25.34 18.04 34.11
N LYS A 321 24.55 19.12 34.22
CA LYS A 321 23.20 19.20 33.63
C LYS A 321 23.26 19.10 32.10
N ILE A 322 24.21 19.77 31.45
CA ILE A 322 24.46 19.68 30.02
C ILE A 322 24.88 18.27 29.62
N ARG A 323 25.87 17.65 30.29
CA ARG A 323 26.26 16.25 30.04
C ARG A 323 25.11 15.27 30.21
N LYS A 324 24.26 15.45 31.22
CA LYS A 324 23.06 14.61 31.41
C LYS A 324 22.08 14.77 30.24
N ARG A 325 21.85 16.00 29.76
CA ARG A 325 21.01 16.26 28.57
C ARG A 325 21.65 15.67 27.30
N LEU A 326 22.96 15.80 27.12
CA LEU A 326 23.68 15.28 25.96
C LEU A 326 23.84 13.76 25.97
N SER A 327 23.80 13.11 27.14
CA SER A 327 23.96 11.65 27.23
C SER A 327 22.93 10.87 26.40
N GLY A 328 21.68 11.36 26.35
CA GLY A 328 20.64 10.80 25.50
C GLY A 328 20.96 10.97 24.01
N SER A 329 21.47 12.15 23.62
CA SER A 329 21.89 12.44 22.24
C SER A 329 23.08 11.60 21.79
N PHE A 330 24.07 11.36 22.67
CA PHE A 330 25.19 10.46 22.39
C PHE A 330 24.72 9.02 22.20
N LYS A 331 23.87 8.53 23.11
CA LYS A 331 23.28 7.19 23.00
C LYS A 331 22.51 7.02 21.68
N LEU A 332 21.68 8.00 21.32
CA LEU A 332 20.94 8.00 20.06
C LEU A 332 21.88 7.98 18.85
N ARG A 333 22.94 8.79 18.84
CA ARG A 333 23.94 8.79 17.77
C ARG A 333 24.61 7.41 17.64
N SER A 334 25.02 6.81 18.76
CA SER A 334 25.63 5.48 18.78
C SER A 334 24.67 4.42 18.26
N GLU A 335 23.41 4.42 18.69
CA GLU A 335 22.39 3.49 18.18
C GLU A 335 22.16 3.62 16.68
N ILE A 336 22.20 4.85 16.14
CA ILE A 336 22.09 5.07 14.68
C ILE A 336 23.28 4.47 13.94
N ILE A 337 24.51 4.78 14.39
CA ILE A 337 25.73 4.29 13.73
C ILE A 337 25.78 2.76 13.80
N GLU A 338 25.44 2.19 14.94
CA GLU A 338 25.39 0.75 15.15
C GLU A 338 24.37 0.10 14.19
N GLU A 339 23.15 0.64 14.10
CA GLU A 339 22.12 0.11 13.21
C GLU A 339 22.52 0.27 11.72
N GLU A 340 23.14 1.39 11.32
CA GLU A 340 23.66 1.60 9.96
C GLU A 340 24.71 0.53 9.61
N GLN A 341 25.68 0.28 10.50
CA GLN A 341 26.75 -0.70 10.29
C GLN A 341 26.27 -2.14 10.24
N HIS A 342 25.23 -2.48 11.02
CA HIS A 342 24.66 -3.82 11.00
C HIS A 342 23.85 -4.10 9.73
N ARG A 343 23.14 -3.08 9.22
CA ARG A 343 22.28 -3.20 8.04
C ARG A 343 23.06 -3.07 6.73
N TRP A 344 24.07 -2.20 6.70
CA TRP A 344 24.91 -1.94 5.53
C TRP A 344 26.36 -2.23 5.90
N GLN A 345 26.75 -3.50 5.76
CA GLN A 345 28.00 -4.02 6.32
C GLN A 345 29.20 -3.63 5.46
N ASP A 346 29.01 -3.54 4.15
CA ASP A 346 30.05 -3.24 3.20
C ASP A 346 29.76 -2.00 2.34
N GLU A 347 30.77 -1.56 1.59
CA GLU A 347 30.64 -0.43 0.68
C GLU A 347 29.64 -0.71 -0.46
N SER A 348 29.44 -1.98 -0.80
CA SER A 348 28.49 -2.38 -1.85
C SER A 348 27.03 -2.18 -1.42
N ASP A 349 26.69 -2.55 -0.19
CA ASP A 349 25.40 -2.28 0.47
C ASP A 349 25.14 -0.77 0.49
N MET A 350 26.13 0.01 0.94
CA MET A 350 26.01 1.46 1.02
C MET A 350 25.79 2.12 -0.34
N MET A 351 26.52 1.69 -1.38
CA MET A 351 26.34 2.19 -2.74
C MET A 351 24.97 1.83 -3.29
N LEU A 352 24.50 0.59 -3.08
CA LEU A 352 23.19 0.12 -3.51
C LEU A 352 22.06 0.90 -2.84
N VAL A 353 22.15 1.11 -1.53
CA VAL A 353 21.20 1.89 -0.75
C VAL A 353 21.18 3.36 -1.18
N SER A 354 22.35 3.96 -1.38
CA SER A 354 22.47 5.33 -1.89
C SER A 354 21.84 5.47 -3.27
N PHE A 355 22.13 4.53 -4.18
CA PHE A 355 21.53 4.48 -5.50
C PHE A 355 20.01 4.35 -5.43
N TYR A 356 19.48 3.45 -4.61
CA TYR A 356 18.04 3.29 -4.38
C TYR A 356 17.41 4.60 -3.88
N GLN A 357 17.98 5.25 -2.86
CA GLN A 357 17.46 6.50 -2.31
C GLN A 357 17.47 7.62 -3.36
N GLN A 358 18.46 7.64 -4.26
CA GLN A 358 18.53 8.59 -5.36
C GLN A 358 17.46 8.30 -6.42
N GLN A 359 17.27 7.03 -6.82
CA GLN A 359 16.29 6.64 -7.84
C GLN A 359 14.85 6.89 -7.40
N ILE A 360 14.52 6.55 -6.15
CA ILE A 360 13.21 6.89 -5.60
C ILE A 360 13.09 8.39 -5.37
N GLY A 361 14.19 9.09 -5.08
CA GLY A 361 14.20 10.55 -4.86
C GLY A 361 14.02 10.95 -3.39
N ILE A 362 14.29 10.04 -2.45
CA ILE A 362 14.17 10.29 -1.00
C ILE A 362 15.50 10.71 -0.35
N SER A 363 16.64 10.63 -1.07
CA SER A 363 17.98 10.90 -0.51
C SER A 363 18.09 12.23 0.28
N ARG A 364 17.53 13.33 -0.26
CA ARG A 364 17.53 14.64 0.43
C ARG A 364 16.72 14.60 1.73
N SER A 365 15.56 13.96 1.70
CA SER A 365 14.66 13.83 2.84
C SER A 365 15.25 12.93 3.92
N VAL A 366 15.86 11.81 3.54
CA VAL A 366 16.59 10.91 4.44
C VAL A 366 17.75 11.65 5.11
N LYS A 367 18.55 12.41 4.35
CA LYS A 367 19.63 13.25 4.91
C LYS A 367 19.10 14.31 5.87
N LYS A 368 17.98 14.97 5.54
CA LYS A 368 17.34 15.95 6.43
C LYS A 368 16.87 15.30 7.73
N LEU A 369 16.23 14.13 7.64
CA LEU A 369 15.73 13.37 8.77
C LEU A 369 16.88 12.91 9.67
N ARG A 370 17.96 12.38 9.09
CA ARG A 370 19.17 11.98 9.84
C ARG A 370 19.73 13.12 10.68
N THR A 371 19.69 14.36 10.18
CA THR A 371 20.23 15.53 10.88
C THR A 371 19.25 16.19 11.86
N HIS A 372 17.97 16.32 11.50
CA HIS A 372 16.99 17.15 12.22
C HIS A 372 15.87 16.36 12.90
N GLY A 373 15.69 15.08 12.56
CA GLY A 373 14.74 14.18 13.20
C GLY A 373 15.37 12.81 13.45
N PRO A 374 16.48 12.73 14.21
CA PRO A 374 17.22 11.49 14.37
C PRO A 374 16.45 10.37 15.09
N ILE A 375 15.43 10.69 15.91
CA ILE A 375 14.57 9.66 16.51
C ILE A 375 13.73 9.00 15.43
N GLN A 376 13.07 9.80 14.58
CA GLN A 376 12.35 9.29 13.42
C GLN A 376 13.27 8.54 12.45
N TYR A 377 14.48 9.05 12.22
CA TYR A 377 15.47 8.40 11.38
C TYR A 377 15.78 6.98 11.88
N LEU A 378 16.12 6.83 13.16
CA LEU A 378 16.45 5.53 13.74
C LEU A 378 15.27 4.54 13.65
N HIS A 379 14.05 5.02 13.89
CA HIS A 379 12.86 4.19 13.82
C HIS A 379 12.63 3.65 12.40
N LEU A 380 12.71 4.52 11.39
CA LEU A 380 12.53 4.15 9.98
C LEU A 380 13.71 3.34 9.43
N LEU A 381 14.93 3.56 9.94
CA LEU A 381 16.11 2.75 9.62
C LEU A 381 15.90 1.31 10.07
N ARG A 382 15.48 1.09 11.33
CA ARG A 382 15.15 -0.24 11.87
C ARG A 382 14.06 -0.94 11.05
N ALA A 383 13.11 -0.17 10.52
CA ALA A 383 12.03 -0.66 9.68
C ALA A 383 12.42 -0.90 8.20
N GLY A 384 13.64 -0.56 7.79
CA GLY A 384 14.12 -0.76 6.42
C GLY A 384 13.51 0.16 5.38
N TYR A 385 13.08 1.37 5.76
CA TYR A 385 12.48 2.34 4.83
C TYR A 385 13.48 2.91 3.82
N PHE A 386 14.77 2.83 4.12
CA PHE A 386 15.83 3.52 3.36
C PHE A 386 16.53 2.66 2.31
N GLU A 387 16.13 1.40 2.15
CA GLU A 387 16.77 0.42 1.25
C GLU A 387 15.73 -0.34 0.41
N PRO A 388 16.15 -1.07 -0.65
CA PRO A 388 15.24 -1.88 -1.44
C PRO A 388 14.50 -2.94 -0.63
N ILE A 389 13.36 -3.40 -1.14
CA ILE A 389 12.64 -4.52 -0.54
C ILE A 389 13.54 -5.77 -0.62
N PRO A 390 13.86 -6.44 0.52
CA PRO A 390 14.66 -7.65 0.49
C PRO A 390 14.01 -8.75 -0.35
N ALA A 391 14.81 -9.50 -1.11
CA ALA A 391 14.31 -10.56 -1.98
C ALA A 391 13.54 -11.63 -1.19
N ALA A 392 13.94 -11.88 0.05
CA ALA A 392 13.27 -12.80 0.97
C ALA A 392 11.82 -12.40 1.31
N TRP A 393 11.44 -11.13 1.16
CA TRP A 393 10.08 -10.66 1.46
C TRP A 393 9.13 -10.82 0.28
N GLU A 394 9.66 -10.95 -0.94
CA GLU A 394 8.87 -10.94 -2.16
C GLU A 394 8.13 -12.27 -2.42
N GLY A 395 8.60 -13.39 -1.85
CA GLY A 395 8.03 -14.72 -2.01
C GLY A 395 6.97 -15.15 -0.97
N PRO A 396 7.26 -15.07 0.35
CA PRO A 396 6.37 -15.56 1.39
C PRO A 396 4.97 -14.95 1.31
N ALA A 397 3.96 -15.75 1.62
CA ALA A 397 2.58 -15.26 1.62
C ALA A 397 2.30 -14.27 2.77
N SER A 398 3.08 -14.34 3.85
CA SER A 398 3.11 -13.40 4.96
C SER A 398 4.49 -12.75 5.05
N ASN A 399 4.55 -11.44 4.91
CA ASN A 399 5.78 -10.64 5.00
C ASN A 399 5.47 -9.31 5.71
N PRO A 400 6.48 -8.61 6.25
CA PRO A 400 6.26 -7.37 7.00
C PRO A 400 5.65 -6.20 6.23
N LEU A 401 5.59 -6.23 4.89
CA LEU A 401 4.89 -5.21 4.10
C LEU A 401 3.38 -5.52 3.97
N ARG A 402 2.97 -6.77 4.14
CA ARG A 402 1.58 -7.23 4.01
C ARG A 402 0.79 -7.23 5.32
N PHE A 403 1.41 -6.81 6.40
CA PHE A 403 0.76 -6.72 7.71
C PHE A 403 -0.38 -5.71 7.67
N THR A 404 -1.56 -6.15 8.11
CA THR A 404 -2.75 -5.29 8.19
C THR A 404 -2.52 -4.20 9.22
N ILE A 405 -2.88 -2.97 8.87
CA ILE A 405 -2.99 -1.88 9.83
C ILE A 405 -4.47 -1.77 10.20
N ASP A 406 -4.76 -1.90 11.49
CA ASP A 406 -6.10 -1.75 12.05
C ASP A 406 -6.00 -0.83 13.26
N SER A 407 -6.42 0.42 13.04
CA SER A 407 -6.30 1.47 14.03
C SER A 407 -7.18 1.25 15.23
N SER A 408 -8.34 0.60 15.08
CA SER A 408 -9.25 0.27 16.17
C SER A 408 -8.68 -0.84 17.04
N ALA A 409 -8.25 -1.95 16.40
CA ALA A 409 -7.71 -3.11 17.10
C ALA A 409 -6.31 -2.91 17.70
N GLY A 410 -5.63 -1.82 17.32
CA GLY A 410 -4.29 -1.50 17.79
C GLY A 410 -3.16 -2.14 16.97
N TRP A 411 -3.46 -2.76 15.82
CA TRP A 411 -2.46 -3.24 14.88
C TRP A 411 -1.81 -2.04 14.17
N ARG A 412 -0.74 -1.54 14.77
CA ARG A 412 -0.03 -0.32 14.38
C ARG A 412 0.77 -0.44 13.08
N GLY A 413 0.93 0.68 12.38
CA GLY A 413 1.98 0.88 11.39
C GLY A 413 3.30 1.37 12.02
N LEU A 414 4.20 1.84 11.17
CA LEU A 414 5.61 2.12 11.45
C LEU A 414 5.97 3.62 11.48
N THR A 415 5.07 4.50 11.07
CA THR A 415 5.23 5.97 11.09
C THR A 415 4.32 6.58 12.15
N PRO A 416 4.53 7.81 12.64
CA PRO A 416 3.62 8.41 13.64
C PRO A 416 2.20 8.64 13.10
N SER A 417 2.09 8.85 11.79
CA SER A 417 0.83 9.09 11.07
C SER A 417 0.29 7.82 10.40
N TRP A 418 0.41 6.68 11.07
CA TRP A 418 0.11 5.36 10.50
C TRP A 418 -1.39 5.06 10.34
N ARG A 419 -2.28 5.81 11.01
CA ARG A 419 -3.72 5.52 11.00
C ARG A 419 -4.32 5.89 9.64
N GLY A 420 -5.27 5.08 9.19
CA GLY A 420 -5.92 5.21 7.89
C GLY A 420 -5.27 4.44 6.75
N TYR A 421 -4.06 3.86 6.93
CA TYR A 421 -3.48 2.91 5.97
C TYR A 421 -4.04 1.49 6.16
N LYS A 422 -4.11 0.71 5.08
CA LYS A 422 -4.60 -0.68 5.06
C LYS A 422 -3.49 -1.67 5.39
N THR A 423 -2.29 -1.41 4.90
CA THR A 423 -1.10 -2.25 5.11
C THR A 423 0.13 -1.40 5.34
N THR A 424 1.14 -2.01 5.94
CA THR A 424 2.50 -1.46 6.06
C THR A 424 3.16 -1.14 4.71
N ALA A 425 2.81 -1.83 3.63
CA ALA A 425 3.24 -1.51 2.27
C ALA A 425 2.66 -0.18 1.80
N GLU A 426 1.35 0.01 1.98
CA GLU A 426 0.67 1.26 1.61
C GLU A 426 1.23 2.43 2.42
N GLU A 427 1.42 2.25 3.74
CA GLU A 427 2.06 3.25 4.59
C GLU A 427 3.46 3.63 4.08
N ARG A 428 4.31 2.64 3.79
CA ARG A 428 5.66 2.87 3.28
C ARG A 428 5.64 3.53 1.90
N LEU A 429 4.71 3.17 1.03
CA LEU A 429 4.52 3.78 -0.29
C LEU A 429 4.20 5.26 -0.18
N TYR A 430 3.18 5.62 0.62
CA TYR A 430 2.80 7.02 0.80
C TYR A 430 3.88 7.82 1.51
N TRP A 431 4.61 7.21 2.45
CA TRP A 431 5.80 7.83 3.03
C TRP A 431 6.84 8.14 1.94
N ALA A 432 7.17 7.16 1.09
CA ALA A 432 8.13 7.35 0.01
C ALA A 432 7.67 8.47 -0.95
N LEU A 433 6.41 8.44 -1.41
CA LEU A 433 5.87 9.44 -2.32
C LEU A 433 5.89 10.85 -1.74
N LYS A 434 5.51 11.03 -0.47
CA LYS A 434 5.52 12.34 0.21
C LYS A 434 6.92 12.93 0.34
N HIS A 435 7.94 12.09 0.50
CA HIS A 435 9.31 12.53 0.72
C HIS A 435 10.11 12.74 -0.58
N ARG A 436 9.47 12.65 -1.74
CA ARG A 436 10.05 12.97 -3.06
C ARG A 436 9.92 14.47 -3.36
N PRO A 437 10.74 15.02 -4.26
CA PRO A 437 10.57 16.39 -4.74
C PRO A 437 9.16 16.59 -5.33
N GLY A 438 8.43 17.60 -4.85
CA GLY A 438 7.05 17.87 -5.26
C GLY A 438 6.00 16.92 -4.66
N GLY A 439 6.39 16.08 -3.69
CA GLY A 439 5.51 15.13 -3.03
C GLY A 439 4.65 15.70 -1.89
N ASP A 440 4.83 16.97 -1.53
CA ASP A 440 4.19 17.59 -0.36
C ASP A 440 2.64 17.54 -0.43
N ASP A 441 2.08 17.60 -1.63
CA ASP A 441 0.63 17.55 -1.86
C ASP A 441 0.07 16.10 -1.93
N ILE A 442 0.96 15.10 -1.98
CA ILE A 442 0.56 13.69 -2.07
C ILE A 442 0.05 13.22 -0.72
N THR A 443 -1.27 13.12 -0.62
CA THR A 443 -1.99 12.62 0.55
C THR A 443 -2.78 11.38 0.19
N LYS A 444 -2.80 10.39 1.08
CA LYS A 444 -3.72 9.27 0.94
C LYS A 444 -5.14 9.80 0.98
N LYS A 445 -5.96 9.36 0.03
CA LYS A 445 -7.39 9.65 -0.01
C LYS A 445 -8.10 8.58 0.82
N ASP A 446 -9.04 9.01 1.66
CA ASP A 446 -9.88 8.10 2.43
C ASP A 446 -10.92 7.42 1.54
N LEU A 447 -11.58 6.40 2.09
CA LEU A 447 -12.52 5.57 1.35
C LEU A 447 -13.68 6.36 0.74
N ILE A 448 -14.19 7.38 1.44
CA ILE A 448 -15.30 8.22 0.97
C ILE A 448 -14.83 9.04 -0.23
N SER A 449 -13.72 9.77 -0.09
CA SER A 449 -13.19 10.59 -1.18
C SER A 449 -12.74 9.76 -2.38
N GLU A 450 -12.16 8.56 -2.17
CA GLU A 450 -11.88 7.64 -3.28
C GLU A 450 -13.14 7.20 -4.03
N PHE A 451 -14.22 6.95 -3.31
CA PHE A 451 -15.49 6.54 -3.89
C PHE A 451 -16.14 7.68 -4.69
N GLU A 452 -16.13 8.91 -4.16
CA GLU A 452 -16.63 10.10 -4.85
C GLU A 452 -15.86 10.38 -6.14
N MET A 453 -14.52 10.37 -6.10
CA MET A 453 -13.69 10.51 -7.31
C MET A 453 -13.95 9.39 -8.33
N ALA A 454 -14.25 8.17 -7.87
CA ALA A 454 -14.60 7.07 -8.76
C ALA A 454 -15.96 7.30 -9.44
N GLN A 455 -16.94 7.86 -8.74
CA GLN A 455 -18.21 8.26 -9.35
C GLN A 455 -18.02 9.40 -10.36
N GLU A 456 -17.21 10.40 -10.04
CA GLU A 456 -16.88 11.48 -10.97
C GLU A 456 -16.23 10.93 -12.24
N ARG A 457 -15.24 10.03 -12.11
CA ARG A 457 -14.64 9.32 -13.26
C ARG A 457 -15.70 8.61 -14.10
N MET A 458 -16.59 7.84 -13.49
CA MET A 458 -17.70 7.17 -14.18
C MET A 458 -18.54 8.14 -15.00
N THR A 459 -18.93 9.26 -14.39
CA THR A 459 -19.76 10.28 -15.08
C THR A 459 -19.04 10.94 -16.25
N SER A 460 -17.71 11.04 -16.20
CA SER A 460 -16.88 11.61 -17.26
C SER A 460 -16.59 10.66 -18.44
N ALA A 461 -16.95 9.37 -18.31
CA ALA A 461 -16.74 8.39 -19.37
C ALA A 461 -17.54 8.75 -20.62
N ALA A 462 -16.93 8.57 -21.79
CA ALA A 462 -17.47 8.99 -23.08
C ALA A 462 -17.81 7.79 -23.96
N GLN A 463 -18.74 7.97 -24.89
CA GLN A 463 -19.01 6.94 -25.90
C GLN A 463 -17.78 6.78 -26.82
N PRO A 464 -17.39 5.54 -27.15
CA PRO A 464 -16.28 5.31 -28.06
C PRO A 464 -16.60 5.86 -29.45
N HIS A 465 -15.57 6.34 -30.15
CA HIS A 465 -15.76 6.89 -31.49
C HIS A 465 -16.14 5.76 -32.48
N PRO A 466 -17.15 5.95 -33.36
CA PRO A 466 -17.66 4.90 -34.26
C PRO A 466 -16.60 4.22 -35.14
N ARG A 467 -15.53 4.95 -35.47
CA ARG A 467 -14.36 4.44 -36.20
C ARG A 467 -13.67 3.22 -35.54
N TYR A 468 -13.82 3.04 -34.22
CA TYR A 468 -13.27 1.88 -33.50
C TYR A 468 -14.24 0.70 -33.43
N HIS A 469 -15.47 0.83 -33.92
CA HIS A 469 -16.43 -0.26 -33.88
C HIS A 469 -16.00 -1.38 -34.82
N SER A 470 -16.15 -2.62 -34.37
CA SER A 470 -15.90 -3.79 -35.21
C SER A 470 -17.00 -4.84 -35.00
N PRO A 471 -17.56 -5.41 -36.07
CA PRO A 471 -18.52 -6.51 -35.93
C PRO A 471 -17.89 -7.77 -35.32
N ASP A 472 -16.57 -7.89 -35.40
CA ASP A 472 -15.81 -9.05 -34.90
C ASP A 472 -15.49 -8.96 -33.40
N ASP A 473 -15.88 -7.88 -32.72
CA ASP A 473 -15.64 -7.73 -31.28
C ASP A 473 -16.43 -8.79 -30.49
N ILE A 474 -15.82 -9.34 -29.43
CA ILE A 474 -16.41 -10.40 -28.60
C ILE A 474 -17.76 -9.98 -28.04
N CYS A 475 -17.90 -8.70 -27.69
CA CYS A 475 -19.15 -8.16 -27.15
C CYS A 475 -20.31 -8.14 -28.13
N HIS A 476 -20.10 -8.39 -29.43
CA HIS A 476 -21.15 -8.53 -30.44
C HIS A 476 -21.28 -9.97 -30.95
N THR A 477 -20.17 -10.71 -31.02
CA THR A 477 -20.17 -12.10 -31.51
C THR A 477 -20.72 -13.09 -30.48
N HIS A 478 -20.45 -12.87 -29.19
CA HIS A 478 -20.88 -13.77 -28.11
C HIS A 478 -22.01 -13.21 -27.25
N TYR A 479 -22.26 -11.89 -27.31
CA TYR A 479 -23.27 -11.20 -26.51
C TYR A 479 -24.10 -10.30 -27.44
N PRO A 480 -25.43 -10.47 -27.56
CA PRO A 480 -26.24 -9.69 -28.48
C PRO A 480 -26.59 -8.31 -27.91
N SER A 481 -25.57 -7.47 -27.67
CA SER A 481 -25.76 -6.05 -27.36
C SER A 481 -25.54 -5.22 -28.62
N GLU A 482 -26.41 -4.24 -28.86
CA GLU A 482 -26.26 -3.30 -29.98
C GLU A 482 -25.28 -2.16 -29.66
N THR A 483 -24.96 -1.94 -28.37
CA THR A 483 -24.19 -0.77 -27.92
C THR A 483 -22.98 -1.13 -27.07
N TYR A 484 -21.88 -0.41 -27.28
CA TYR A 484 -20.69 -0.45 -26.43
C TYR A 484 -20.89 0.32 -25.12
N SER A 485 -20.13 -0.06 -24.10
CA SER A 485 -20.00 0.67 -22.84
C SER A 485 -19.21 1.95 -23.03
N LYS A 486 -19.51 2.98 -22.23
CA LYS A 486 -18.73 4.21 -22.21
C LYS A 486 -17.31 3.91 -21.72
N GLN A 487 -16.30 4.49 -22.37
CA GLN A 487 -14.90 4.28 -22.03
C GLN A 487 -14.28 5.56 -21.48
N MET A 488 -13.30 5.38 -20.60
CA MET A 488 -12.42 6.45 -20.16
C MET A 488 -11.39 6.73 -21.25
N LYS A 489 -11.17 8.01 -21.58
CA LYS A 489 -10.04 8.38 -22.44
C LYS A 489 -8.77 8.41 -21.58
N PRO A 490 -7.78 7.53 -21.81
CA PRO A 490 -6.55 7.56 -21.04
C PRO A 490 -5.79 8.87 -21.32
N PRO A 491 -5.22 9.54 -20.30
CA PRO A 491 -4.26 10.61 -20.55
C PRO A 491 -3.01 9.99 -21.17
N PHE A 492 -2.82 10.19 -22.47
CA PHE A 492 -1.59 9.77 -23.14
C PHE A 492 -0.49 10.80 -22.90
N GLN A 493 0.63 10.35 -22.33
CA GLN A 493 1.86 11.12 -22.26
C GLN A 493 2.90 10.38 -23.10
N ALA A 494 3.44 11.05 -24.12
CA ALA A 494 4.53 10.51 -24.91
C ALA A 494 5.76 10.33 -24.00
N ASN A 495 6.45 9.20 -24.13
CA ASN A 495 7.67 8.96 -23.38
C ASN A 495 8.80 9.79 -24.01
N PRO A 496 9.48 10.68 -23.27
CA PRO A 496 10.61 11.44 -23.80
C PRO A 496 11.81 10.55 -24.13
N ASP A 497 11.90 9.36 -23.53
CA ASP A 497 12.96 8.39 -23.81
C ASP A 497 12.50 7.43 -24.93
N PRO A 498 13.06 7.51 -26.14
CA PRO A 498 12.68 6.63 -27.23
C PRO A 498 13.07 5.18 -26.94
N LYS A 499 12.26 4.25 -27.46
CA LYS A 499 12.54 2.80 -27.50
C LYS A 499 13.95 2.55 -28.04
N LEU A 500 14.69 1.65 -27.38
CA LEU A 500 15.94 1.10 -27.90
C LEU A 500 15.70 -0.27 -28.55
N SER A 501 16.45 -0.60 -29.59
CA SER A 501 16.39 -1.92 -30.24
C SER A 501 16.79 -3.07 -29.33
N THR A 502 17.46 -2.79 -28.21
CA THR A 502 17.90 -3.74 -27.21
C THR A 502 16.84 -4.07 -26.15
N ASP A 503 15.75 -3.31 -26.08
CA ASP A 503 14.73 -3.44 -25.03
C ASP A 503 14.03 -4.81 -25.06
N ASN A 504 13.93 -5.47 -23.91
CA ASN A 504 13.30 -6.78 -23.77
C ASN A 504 11.81 -6.64 -23.44
N THR A 505 10.92 -7.21 -24.26
CA THR A 505 9.47 -7.14 -24.04
C THR A 505 8.93 -8.45 -23.50
N ILE A 506 8.22 -8.37 -22.37
CA ILE A 506 7.61 -9.52 -21.69
C ILE A 506 6.15 -9.19 -21.36
N ILE A 507 5.27 -10.17 -21.51
CA ILE A 507 3.85 -10.07 -21.22
C ILE A 507 3.56 -10.89 -19.96
N LEU A 508 2.92 -10.25 -18.98
CA LEU A 508 2.53 -10.82 -17.70
C LEU A 508 1.01 -10.78 -17.54
N LEU A 509 0.38 -11.96 -17.47
CA LEU A 509 -1.07 -12.11 -17.40
C LEU A 509 -1.52 -12.60 -16.01
N ASP A 510 -2.46 -11.88 -15.39
CA ASP A 510 -3.21 -12.38 -14.25
C ASP A 510 -4.15 -13.52 -14.69
N VAL A 511 -4.01 -14.69 -14.09
CA VAL A 511 -4.85 -15.87 -14.34
C VAL A 511 -5.66 -16.27 -13.10
N CYS A 512 -5.98 -15.32 -12.22
CA CYS A 512 -6.80 -15.57 -11.04
C CYS A 512 -8.23 -16.05 -11.39
N GLY A 513 -8.90 -16.66 -10.40
CA GLY A 513 -10.24 -17.25 -10.61
C GLY A 513 -11.30 -16.26 -11.13
N SER A 514 -11.18 -14.97 -10.81
CA SER A 514 -12.14 -13.97 -11.31
C SER A 514 -12.03 -13.70 -12.82
N MET A 515 -10.92 -14.08 -13.46
CA MET A 515 -10.75 -13.91 -14.91
C MET A 515 -11.67 -14.82 -15.73
N ASP A 516 -11.96 -16.03 -15.22
CA ASP A 516 -12.81 -17.03 -15.87
C ASP A 516 -14.24 -17.09 -15.27
N SER A 517 -14.49 -16.35 -14.20
CA SER A 517 -15.84 -16.21 -13.67
C SER A 517 -16.66 -15.16 -14.43
N THR A 518 -17.99 -15.29 -14.43
CA THR A 518 -18.88 -14.19 -14.85
C THR A 518 -18.55 -12.94 -14.02
N PRO A 519 -18.27 -11.79 -14.65
CA PRO A 519 -17.87 -10.60 -13.91
C PRO A 519 -18.93 -10.18 -12.87
N LEU A 520 -18.48 -9.82 -11.66
CA LEU A 520 -19.36 -9.44 -10.56
C LEU A 520 -19.34 -7.92 -10.34
N LYS A 521 -20.55 -7.33 -10.26
CA LYS A 521 -20.78 -5.92 -9.97
C LYS A 521 -21.24 -5.74 -8.51
N PRO A 522 -20.49 -5.00 -7.67
CA PRO A 522 -20.94 -4.65 -6.33
C PRO A 522 -22.13 -3.69 -6.38
N ARG A 523 -23.16 -3.98 -5.60
CA ARG A 523 -24.31 -3.09 -5.36
C ARG A 523 -24.05 -2.24 -4.13
N TYR A 524 -23.86 -0.95 -4.36
CA TYR A 524 -23.67 0.03 -3.31
C TYR A 524 -25.00 0.57 -2.78
N ASN A 525 -25.08 0.75 -1.46
CA ASN A 525 -25.99 1.68 -0.82
C ASN A 525 -25.12 2.65 -0.01
N GLN A 526 -25.07 3.92 -0.45
CA GLN A 526 -24.02 4.85 -0.03
C GLN A 526 -22.62 4.22 -0.22
N TYR A 527 -21.84 4.07 0.85
CA TYR A 527 -20.50 3.48 0.83
C TYR A 527 -20.49 1.96 1.14
N LEU A 528 -21.64 1.39 1.55
CA LEU A 528 -21.76 -0.02 1.92
C LEU A 528 -22.05 -0.91 0.70
N ILE A 529 -21.30 -2.00 0.56
CA ILE A 529 -21.60 -3.03 -0.43
C ILE A 529 -22.62 -4.00 0.15
N THR A 530 -23.82 -3.99 -0.41
CA THR A 530 -24.95 -4.80 0.09
C THR A 530 -25.10 -6.15 -0.61
N ALA A 531 -24.57 -6.28 -1.83
CA ALA A 531 -24.63 -7.50 -2.63
C ALA A 531 -23.59 -7.47 -3.78
N LEU A 532 -23.30 -8.64 -4.33
CA LEU A 532 -22.56 -8.81 -5.60
C LEU A 532 -23.52 -9.39 -6.66
N LEU A 533 -23.68 -8.68 -7.77
CA LEU A 533 -24.57 -9.04 -8.88
C LEU A 533 -23.76 -9.57 -10.06
N LYS A 534 -24.29 -10.52 -10.82
CA LYS A 534 -23.65 -10.97 -12.07
C LYS A 534 -23.86 -9.91 -13.16
N SER A 535 -22.81 -9.61 -13.91
CA SER A 535 -22.85 -8.73 -15.08
C SER A 535 -23.16 -9.51 -16.36
N ASN A 536 -23.82 -8.86 -17.33
CA ASN A 536 -24.08 -9.41 -18.66
C ASN A 536 -22.99 -8.96 -19.65
N GLN A 537 -21.75 -9.36 -19.37
CA GLN A 537 -20.55 -8.98 -20.12
C GLN A 537 -19.66 -10.21 -20.37
N PRO A 538 -18.79 -10.17 -21.39
CA PRO A 538 -17.79 -11.19 -21.63
C PRO A 538 -16.95 -11.46 -20.38
N LYS A 539 -16.50 -12.70 -20.24
CA LYS A 539 -15.50 -13.02 -19.20
C LYS A 539 -14.24 -12.20 -19.46
N HIS A 540 -13.57 -11.76 -18.40
CA HIS A 540 -12.35 -10.95 -18.56
C HIS A 540 -11.30 -11.71 -19.37
N GLN A 541 -11.15 -13.02 -19.18
CA GLN A 541 -10.19 -13.81 -19.96
C GLN A 541 -10.46 -13.80 -21.47
N GLU A 542 -11.72 -13.79 -21.90
CA GLU A 542 -12.10 -13.79 -23.31
C GLU A 542 -11.74 -12.45 -23.95
N LEU A 543 -12.10 -11.35 -23.28
CA LEU A 543 -11.74 -10.00 -23.70
C LEU A 543 -10.21 -9.83 -23.76
N THR A 544 -9.49 -10.29 -22.72
CA THR A 544 -8.02 -10.25 -22.71
C THR A 544 -7.43 -10.99 -23.90
N LYS A 545 -7.93 -12.19 -24.21
CA LYS A 545 -7.43 -12.99 -25.34
C LYS A 545 -7.59 -12.25 -26.67
N ALA A 546 -8.73 -11.62 -26.90
CA ALA A 546 -8.98 -10.90 -28.15
C ALA A 546 -8.13 -9.63 -28.29
N VAL A 547 -8.06 -8.82 -27.23
CA VAL A 547 -7.19 -7.64 -27.20
C VAL A 547 -5.73 -8.05 -27.38
N LEU A 548 -5.27 -9.09 -26.67
CA LEU A 548 -3.90 -9.59 -26.79
C LEU A 548 -3.60 -10.08 -28.21
N ARG A 549 -4.54 -10.75 -28.89
CA ARG A 549 -4.37 -11.19 -30.27
C ARG A 549 -4.08 -10.01 -31.21
N ARG A 550 -4.96 -9.00 -31.20
CA ARG A 550 -4.82 -7.81 -32.06
C ARG A 550 -3.57 -7.03 -31.71
N PHE A 551 -3.29 -6.89 -30.41
CA PHE A 551 -2.10 -6.22 -29.92
C PHE A 551 -0.81 -6.89 -30.39
N LEU A 552 -0.69 -8.23 -30.25
CA LEU A 552 0.50 -8.97 -30.67
C LEU A 552 0.75 -8.85 -32.17
N GLU A 553 -0.32 -8.82 -32.97
CA GLU A 553 -0.20 -8.62 -34.41
C GLU A 553 0.37 -7.24 -34.73
N SER A 554 -0.27 -6.17 -34.25
CA SER A 554 0.16 -4.80 -34.50
C SER A 554 1.56 -4.53 -33.95
N LEU A 555 1.88 -5.05 -32.75
CA LEU A 555 3.21 -4.92 -32.16
C LEU A 555 4.26 -5.68 -32.98
N SER A 556 3.97 -6.92 -33.41
CA SER A 556 4.93 -7.70 -34.21
C SER A 556 5.30 -7.03 -35.53
N LYS A 557 4.33 -6.36 -36.18
CA LYS A 557 4.55 -5.56 -37.39
C LYS A 557 5.39 -4.31 -37.10
N GLN A 558 5.04 -3.56 -36.05
CA GLN A 558 5.77 -2.36 -35.67
C GLN A 558 7.22 -2.64 -35.27
N GLU A 559 7.49 -3.80 -34.67
CA GLU A 559 8.82 -4.18 -34.18
C GLU A 559 9.59 -5.10 -35.11
N ASN A 560 9.00 -5.52 -36.24
CA ASN A 560 9.53 -6.55 -37.12
C ASN A 560 9.93 -7.85 -36.36
N ASN A 561 9.17 -8.22 -35.32
CA ASN A 561 9.45 -9.38 -34.48
C ASN A 561 8.61 -10.58 -34.90
N THR A 562 9.22 -11.53 -35.60
CA THR A 562 8.58 -12.77 -36.05
C THR A 562 8.59 -13.90 -35.01
N HIS A 563 9.46 -13.82 -34.00
CA HIS A 563 9.66 -14.88 -33.01
C HIS A 563 8.64 -14.82 -31.85
N GLY A 564 8.02 -13.66 -31.65
CA GLY A 564 7.06 -13.42 -30.56
C GLY A 564 7.70 -12.88 -29.29
N TYR A 565 6.94 -12.95 -28.20
CA TYR A 565 7.25 -12.30 -26.93
C TYR A 565 7.19 -13.30 -25.78
N GLN A 566 8.04 -13.14 -24.77
CA GLN A 566 7.97 -14.00 -23.58
C GLN A 566 6.62 -13.81 -22.88
N PHE A 567 5.93 -14.92 -22.59
CA PHE A 567 4.60 -14.91 -21.96
C PHE A 567 4.65 -15.63 -20.62
N VAL A 568 4.31 -14.89 -19.57
CA VAL A 568 4.29 -15.35 -18.18
C VAL A 568 2.89 -15.17 -17.62
N THR A 569 2.43 -16.14 -16.85
CA THR A 569 1.16 -16.06 -16.14
C THR A 569 1.41 -16.02 -14.63
N PHE A 570 0.50 -15.41 -13.88
CA PHE A 570 0.59 -15.40 -12.43
C PHE A 570 -0.78 -15.48 -11.74
N ASN A 571 -0.77 -16.09 -10.57
CA ASN A 571 -1.84 -16.10 -9.59
C ASN A 571 -1.19 -16.19 -8.18
N GLY A 572 -1.39 -17.29 -7.45
CA GLY A 572 -0.61 -17.62 -6.25
C GLY A 572 0.78 -18.19 -6.56
N GLN A 573 1.06 -18.50 -7.81
CA GLN A 573 2.35 -18.92 -8.38
C GLN A 573 2.60 -18.16 -9.69
N ALA A 574 3.79 -18.24 -10.28
CA ALA A 574 4.04 -17.65 -11.59
C ALA A 574 4.85 -18.61 -12.49
N ASP A 575 4.36 -18.77 -13.71
CA ASP A 575 4.86 -19.75 -14.66
C ASP A 575 5.16 -19.09 -16.00
N TYR A 576 6.34 -19.39 -16.54
CA TYR A 576 6.67 -19.10 -17.92
C TYR A 576 5.98 -20.13 -18.81
N VAL A 577 5.14 -19.67 -19.74
CA VAL A 577 4.34 -20.56 -20.59
C VAL A 577 5.07 -20.85 -21.89
N ASP A 578 5.36 -19.82 -22.68
CA ASP A 578 6.03 -19.94 -23.98
C ASP A 578 6.37 -18.55 -24.57
N MET A 579 6.93 -18.54 -25.78
CA MET A 579 6.94 -17.36 -26.67
C MET A 579 5.58 -17.23 -27.37
N ILE A 580 4.89 -16.12 -27.18
CA ILE A 580 3.56 -15.86 -27.75
C ILE A 580 3.62 -14.89 -28.93
N ASN A 581 2.86 -15.16 -29.98
CA ASN A 581 2.65 -14.31 -31.14
C ASN A 581 1.21 -14.45 -31.65
N HIS A 582 0.83 -13.64 -32.65
CA HIS A 582 -0.52 -13.64 -33.21
C HIS A 582 -0.91 -14.99 -33.87
N ARG A 583 0.05 -15.82 -34.27
CA ARG A 583 -0.20 -17.12 -34.95
C ARG A 583 -0.42 -18.26 -33.96
N ASN A 584 0.36 -18.33 -32.88
CA ASN A 584 0.32 -19.42 -31.91
C ASN A 584 -0.55 -19.12 -30.68
N ILE A 585 -1.13 -17.92 -30.55
CA ILE A 585 -1.92 -17.52 -29.37
C ILE A 585 -2.99 -18.52 -28.98
N ASN A 586 -3.68 -19.15 -29.93
CA ASN A 586 -4.74 -20.11 -29.61
C ASN A 586 -4.21 -21.37 -28.92
N GLU A 587 -3.04 -21.84 -29.34
CA GLU A 587 -2.36 -23.01 -28.78
C GLU A 587 -1.71 -22.71 -27.43
N VAL A 588 -1.12 -21.53 -27.27
CA VAL A 588 -0.56 -21.09 -25.99
C VAL A 588 -1.69 -20.87 -24.97
N TRP A 589 -2.80 -20.27 -25.39
CA TRP A 589 -3.94 -19.97 -24.52
C TRP A 589 -4.62 -21.22 -23.95
N SER A 590 -4.68 -22.31 -24.72
CA SER A 590 -5.31 -23.56 -24.25
C SER A 590 -4.53 -24.25 -23.12
N ARG A 591 -3.27 -23.88 -22.90
CA ARG A 591 -2.42 -24.39 -21.81
C ARG A 591 -2.59 -23.61 -20.50
N ILE A 592 -3.30 -22.48 -20.52
CA ILE A 592 -3.45 -21.60 -19.36
C ILE A 592 -4.52 -22.16 -18.41
N LEU A 593 -4.17 -22.25 -17.12
CA LEU A 593 -5.09 -22.65 -16.06
C LEU A 593 -5.49 -21.44 -15.22
N PHE A 594 -6.78 -21.11 -15.26
CA PHE A 594 -7.35 -20.01 -14.48
C PHE A 594 -7.76 -20.49 -13.07
N GLY A 595 -7.35 -19.76 -12.04
CA GLY A 595 -7.64 -20.10 -10.65
C GLY A 595 -6.77 -19.37 -9.64
N GLY A 596 -7.08 -19.55 -8.35
CA GLY A 596 -6.31 -18.96 -7.25
C GLY A 596 -6.52 -17.46 -7.05
N LEU A 597 -5.72 -16.89 -6.15
CA LEU A 597 -5.70 -15.46 -5.82
C LEU A 597 -4.65 -14.74 -6.66
N SER A 598 -4.88 -13.47 -7.00
CA SER A 598 -3.91 -12.66 -7.76
C SER A 598 -2.79 -12.14 -6.84
N ARG A 599 -1.52 -12.42 -7.18
CA ARG A 599 -0.32 -11.90 -6.50
C ARG A 599 0.70 -11.38 -7.51
N VAL A 600 0.68 -10.08 -7.79
CA VAL A 600 1.53 -9.48 -8.82
C VAL A 600 3.00 -9.59 -8.48
N MET A 601 3.37 -9.59 -7.18
CA MET A 601 4.77 -9.64 -6.79
C MET A 601 5.45 -10.96 -7.17
N ILE A 602 4.71 -12.07 -7.18
CA ILE A 602 5.25 -13.36 -7.65
C ILE A 602 5.51 -13.32 -9.15
N GLY A 603 4.55 -12.78 -9.92
CA GLY A 603 4.73 -12.54 -11.35
C GLY A 603 5.95 -11.64 -11.62
N TRP A 604 6.07 -10.54 -10.89
CA TRP A 604 7.20 -9.63 -10.98
C TRP A 604 8.54 -10.30 -10.68
N GLN A 605 8.61 -11.18 -9.66
CA GLN A 605 9.83 -11.96 -9.40
C GLN A 605 10.22 -12.83 -10.58
N LYS A 606 9.25 -13.54 -11.17
CA LYS A 606 9.51 -14.40 -12.31
C LYS A 606 10.01 -13.62 -13.52
N ILE A 607 9.43 -12.45 -13.75
CA ILE A 607 9.86 -11.52 -14.81
C ILE A 607 11.30 -11.03 -14.56
N LYS A 608 11.61 -10.58 -13.33
CA LYS A 608 12.98 -10.19 -12.94
C LYS A 608 13.97 -11.32 -13.22
N GLU A 609 13.66 -12.52 -12.73
CA GLU A 609 14.49 -13.70 -12.92
C GLU A 609 14.76 -13.97 -14.41
N LEU A 610 13.73 -14.05 -15.24
CA LEU A 610 13.87 -14.30 -16.69
C LEU A 610 14.67 -13.21 -17.40
N HIS A 611 14.43 -11.94 -17.03
CA HIS A 611 15.12 -10.80 -17.62
C HIS A 611 16.62 -10.84 -17.26
N PHE A 612 16.96 -11.01 -15.99
CA PHE A 612 18.35 -10.99 -15.55
C PHE A 612 19.11 -12.28 -15.88
N GLN A 613 18.44 -13.43 -16.00
CA GLN A 613 19.06 -14.62 -16.58
C GLN A 613 19.46 -14.41 -18.04
N LYS A 614 18.62 -13.70 -18.82
CA LYS A 614 18.93 -13.36 -20.21
C LYS A 614 20.10 -12.37 -20.33
N TYR A 615 20.25 -11.46 -19.38
CA TYR A 615 21.26 -10.39 -19.41
C TYR A 615 22.26 -10.47 -18.24
N SER A 616 22.57 -11.68 -17.79
CA SER A 616 23.38 -11.92 -16.58
C SER A 616 24.80 -11.36 -16.69
N GLU A 617 25.31 -11.18 -17.91
CA GLU A 617 26.63 -10.58 -18.17
C GLU A 617 26.70 -9.11 -17.75
N THR A 618 25.56 -8.42 -17.68
CA THR A 618 25.48 -6.98 -17.38
C THR A 618 24.82 -6.68 -16.03
N ALA A 619 24.30 -7.71 -15.36
CA ALA A 619 23.57 -7.59 -14.11
C ALA A 619 24.36 -8.23 -12.96
N THR A 620 24.16 -7.74 -11.75
CA THR A 620 24.82 -8.27 -10.55
C THR A 620 23.79 -8.85 -9.59
N TYR A 621 24.12 -9.96 -8.94
CA TYR A 621 23.24 -10.55 -7.94
C TYR A 621 23.71 -10.15 -6.53
N HIS A 622 22.82 -9.53 -5.76
CA HIS A 622 23.06 -9.19 -4.36
C HIS A 622 22.42 -10.26 -3.44
N PRO A 623 23.11 -10.76 -2.40
CA PRO A 623 22.57 -11.80 -1.53
C PRO A 623 21.26 -11.40 -0.82
N MET A 624 21.16 -10.15 -0.35
CA MET A 624 19.96 -9.65 0.34
C MET A 624 18.86 -9.10 -0.60
N TYR A 625 19.24 -8.29 -1.59
CA TYR A 625 18.31 -7.53 -2.43
C TYR A 625 18.06 -8.17 -3.81
N GLY A 626 18.70 -9.31 -4.10
CA GLY A 626 18.57 -10.02 -5.36
C GLY A 626 19.22 -9.28 -6.54
N TRP A 627 18.72 -9.54 -7.75
CA TRP A 627 19.27 -8.99 -8.99
C TRP A 627 19.21 -7.46 -9.08
N GLN A 628 20.33 -6.86 -9.44
CA GLN A 628 20.50 -5.44 -9.72
C GLN A 628 20.92 -5.25 -11.18
N ALA A 629 20.25 -4.31 -11.86
CA ALA A 629 20.62 -3.96 -13.24
C ALA A 629 21.91 -3.13 -13.24
N GLY A 630 22.85 -3.48 -14.13
CA GLY A 630 24.01 -2.65 -14.40
C GLY A 630 23.70 -1.54 -15.40
N PRO A 631 24.64 -0.60 -15.61
CA PRO A 631 24.45 0.54 -16.52
C PRO A 631 24.17 0.15 -17.98
N GLN A 632 24.61 -1.05 -18.39
CA GLN A 632 24.46 -1.57 -19.74
C GLN A 632 23.32 -2.59 -19.87
N THR A 633 22.62 -2.92 -18.78
CA THR A 633 21.51 -3.87 -18.83
C THR A 633 20.37 -3.29 -19.66
N PRO A 634 19.88 -4.01 -20.68
CA PRO A 634 18.76 -3.54 -21.50
C PRO A 634 17.49 -3.30 -20.67
N ARG A 635 16.65 -2.36 -21.11
CA ARG A 635 15.41 -2.05 -20.38
C ARG A 635 14.41 -3.19 -20.54
N LEU A 636 13.62 -3.43 -19.50
CA LEU A 636 12.45 -4.28 -19.54
C LEU A 636 11.22 -3.44 -19.93
N ARG A 637 10.48 -3.86 -20.96
CA ARG A 637 9.15 -3.36 -21.29
C ARG A 637 8.12 -4.43 -20.93
N LEU A 638 7.43 -4.23 -19.82
CA LEU A 638 6.46 -5.17 -19.27
C LEU A 638 5.04 -4.75 -19.68
N ILE A 639 4.24 -5.69 -20.16
CA ILE A 639 2.79 -5.52 -20.31
C ILE A 639 2.12 -6.34 -19.22
N LEU A 640 1.44 -5.68 -18.30
CA LEU A 640 0.75 -6.30 -17.17
C LEU A 640 -0.77 -6.26 -17.40
N MET A 641 -1.40 -7.42 -17.57
CA MET A 641 -2.84 -7.53 -17.84
C MET A 641 -3.59 -8.01 -16.59
N LEU A 642 -4.55 -7.20 -16.12
CA LEU A 642 -5.24 -7.38 -14.84
C LEU A 642 -6.76 -7.34 -15.02
N GLY A 643 -7.50 -8.23 -14.35
CA GLY A 643 -8.96 -8.17 -14.31
C GLY A 643 -9.57 -8.19 -12.91
N SER A 644 -8.76 -8.18 -11.84
CA SER A 644 -9.20 -8.38 -10.46
C SER A 644 -8.56 -7.41 -9.47
N GLU A 645 -8.87 -7.56 -8.17
CA GLU A 645 -8.12 -6.84 -7.13
C GLU A 645 -6.81 -7.54 -6.88
N ILE A 646 -5.74 -6.77 -6.82
CA ILE A 646 -4.41 -7.28 -6.50
C ILE A 646 -4.07 -6.82 -5.09
N GLY A 647 -3.87 -7.80 -4.22
CA GLY A 647 -3.63 -7.56 -2.80
C GLY A 647 -2.24 -6.98 -2.50
N ASP A 648 -1.30 -7.10 -3.44
CA ASP A 648 0.11 -6.73 -3.29
C ASP A 648 0.58 -5.66 -4.30
N MET A 649 -0.34 -4.78 -4.71
CA MET A 649 -0.06 -3.70 -5.67
C MET A 649 0.78 -2.57 -5.04
N ASP A 650 0.73 -2.39 -3.71
CA ASP A 650 1.52 -1.37 -3.01
C ASP A 650 3.01 -1.75 -3.00
N GLU A 651 3.31 -3.02 -2.75
CA GLU A 651 4.65 -3.61 -2.83
C GLU A 651 5.20 -3.53 -4.25
N PHE A 652 4.36 -3.82 -5.25
CA PHE A 652 4.76 -3.73 -6.65
C PHE A 652 5.14 -2.31 -7.04
N GLU A 653 4.33 -1.33 -6.65
CA GLU A 653 4.64 0.07 -6.89
C GLU A 653 5.92 0.52 -6.18
N LEU A 654 6.11 0.13 -4.92
CA LEU A 654 7.34 0.39 -4.17
C LEU A 654 8.57 -0.14 -4.90
N THR A 655 8.53 -1.37 -5.41
CA THR A 655 9.66 -1.94 -6.16
C THR A 655 9.88 -1.21 -7.48
N LEU A 656 8.82 -0.79 -8.17
CA LEU A 656 8.94 -0.05 -9.43
C LEU A 656 9.52 1.35 -9.28
N LEU A 657 9.32 2.02 -8.13
CA LEU A 657 9.97 3.31 -7.85
C LEU A 657 11.51 3.19 -7.87
N GLY A 658 12.03 2.05 -7.41
CA GLY A 658 13.47 1.75 -7.38
C GLY A 658 14.02 1.05 -8.62
N ALA A 659 13.20 0.77 -9.64
CA ALA A 659 13.58 -0.02 -10.83
C ALA A 659 13.66 0.85 -12.10
N PRO A 660 14.73 1.65 -12.30
CA PRO A 660 14.82 2.55 -13.45
C PRO A 660 14.97 1.89 -14.80
N TRP A 661 15.31 0.60 -14.80
CA TRP A 661 15.45 -0.23 -15.97
C TRP A 661 14.12 -0.82 -16.46
N ALA A 662 13.01 -0.65 -15.73
CA ALA A 662 11.71 -1.23 -16.06
C ALA A 662 10.68 -0.16 -16.49
N HIS A 663 10.03 -0.40 -17.62
CA HIS A 663 8.87 0.33 -18.10
C HIS A 663 7.67 -0.61 -18.09
N VAL A 664 6.55 -0.20 -17.50
CA VAL A 664 5.40 -1.07 -17.27
C VAL A 664 4.15 -0.43 -17.85
N THR A 665 3.48 -1.14 -18.76
CA THR A 665 2.17 -0.78 -19.26
C THR A 665 1.13 -1.68 -18.64
N ILE A 666 0.25 -1.11 -17.82
CA ILE A 666 -0.79 -1.84 -17.10
C ILE A 666 -2.09 -1.74 -17.89
N PHE A 667 -2.67 -2.88 -18.25
CA PHE A 667 -3.98 -3.02 -18.83
C PHE A 667 -4.97 -3.51 -17.78
N LEU A 668 -5.92 -2.67 -17.36
CA LEU A 668 -6.95 -3.05 -16.39
C LEU A 668 -8.28 -3.24 -17.09
N ILE A 669 -8.88 -4.40 -16.85
CA ILE A 669 -10.22 -4.77 -17.28
C ILE A 669 -11.16 -4.69 -16.09
N GLY A 670 -12.36 -4.17 -16.32
CA GLY A 670 -13.41 -4.16 -15.32
C GLY A 670 -14.81 -4.22 -15.86
N VAL A 671 -15.72 -4.25 -14.90
CA VAL A 671 -17.16 -4.25 -15.14
C VAL A 671 -17.64 -2.83 -15.37
N ASP A 672 -18.56 -2.67 -16.32
CA ASP A 672 -19.20 -1.37 -16.60
C ASP A 672 -19.91 -0.77 -15.38
N ASP A 673 -19.86 0.56 -15.30
CA ASP A 673 -20.47 1.38 -14.25
C ASP A 673 -20.15 0.85 -12.84
N CYS A 674 -18.89 0.54 -12.57
CA CYS A 674 -18.45 -0.07 -11.31
C CYS A 674 -17.52 0.87 -10.53
N PRO A 675 -17.98 1.50 -9.42
CA PRO A 675 -17.13 2.37 -8.61
C PRO A 675 -15.86 1.67 -8.11
N ARG A 676 -15.93 0.36 -7.82
CA ARG A 676 -14.75 -0.43 -7.40
C ARG A 676 -13.69 -0.51 -8.50
N HIS A 677 -14.08 -0.64 -9.76
CA HIS A 677 -13.15 -0.63 -10.89
C HIS A 677 -12.47 0.75 -11.02
N HIS A 678 -13.26 1.83 -10.98
CA HIS A 678 -12.71 3.17 -11.14
C HIS A 678 -11.89 3.65 -9.95
N ARG A 679 -12.14 3.18 -8.72
CA ARG A 679 -11.22 3.38 -7.57
C ARG A 679 -9.84 2.81 -7.88
N ARG A 680 -9.78 1.58 -8.43
CA ARG A 680 -8.51 0.96 -8.83
C ARG A 680 -7.87 1.70 -9.99
N ALA A 681 -8.65 2.09 -10.99
CA ALA A 681 -8.14 2.89 -12.11
C ALA A 681 -7.58 4.24 -11.63
N GLY A 682 -8.22 4.90 -10.67
CA GLY A 682 -7.72 6.13 -10.05
C GLY A 682 -6.39 5.90 -9.32
N ARG A 683 -6.25 4.78 -8.61
CA ARG A 683 -4.98 4.38 -7.99
C ARG A 683 -3.87 4.15 -9.03
N LEU A 684 -4.15 3.43 -10.13
CA LEU A 684 -3.19 3.20 -11.22
C LEU A 684 -2.86 4.48 -11.98
N GLN A 685 -3.84 5.37 -12.15
CA GLN A 685 -3.62 6.69 -12.72
C GLN A 685 -2.65 7.50 -11.85
N ARG A 686 -2.82 7.52 -10.52
CA ARG A 686 -1.88 8.19 -9.60
C ARG A 686 -0.48 7.56 -9.65
N MET A 687 -0.38 6.25 -9.80
CA MET A 687 0.91 5.56 -10.01
C MET A 687 1.60 6.02 -11.30
N ALA A 688 0.87 6.08 -12.43
CA ALA A 688 1.38 6.58 -13.70
C ALA A 688 1.82 8.06 -13.64
N HIS A 689 1.09 8.91 -12.92
CA HIS A 689 1.51 10.30 -12.69
C HIS A 689 2.76 10.41 -11.81
N SER A 690 2.91 9.52 -10.82
CA SER A 690 4.04 9.54 -9.88
C SER A 690 5.30 8.90 -10.45
N ASN A 691 5.17 8.08 -11.49
CA ASN A 691 6.26 7.37 -12.14
C ASN A 691 6.07 7.38 -13.67
N PRO A 692 6.86 8.17 -14.43
CA PRO A 692 6.70 8.32 -15.88
C PRO A 692 6.99 7.03 -16.66
N ARG A 693 7.59 6.02 -16.01
CA ARG A 693 7.86 4.69 -16.61
C ARG A 693 6.66 3.76 -16.53
N VAL A 694 5.58 4.17 -15.86
CA VAL A 694 4.34 3.41 -15.76
C VAL A 694 3.29 4.08 -16.62
N SER A 695 2.74 3.33 -17.56
CA SER A 695 1.58 3.72 -18.36
C SER A 695 0.39 2.82 -18.05
N PHE A 696 -0.82 3.33 -18.27
CA PHE A 696 -2.05 2.67 -17.86
C PHE A 696 -3.14 2.81 -18.91
N VAL A 697 -3.80 1.70 -19.22
CA VAL A 697 -4.97 1.64 -20.11
C VAL A 697 -6.10 0.93 -19.38
N GLU A 698 -7.26 1.58 -19.35
CA GLU A 698 -8.49 1.08 -18.74
C GLU A 698 -9.45 0.60 -19.82
N ALA A 699 -10.11 -0.52 -19.57
CA ALA A 699 -11.22 -1.00 -20.36
C ALA A 699 -12.33 -1.50 -19.46
N GLN A 700 -13.56 -1.12 -19.76
CA GLN A 700 -14.72 -1.54 -18.98
C GLN A 700 -15.89 -2.00 -19.83
N GLY A 701 -16.54 -3.05 -19.37
CA GLY A 701 -17.83 -3.46 -19.92
C GLY A 701 -17.78 -4.10 -21.30
N LEU A 702 -18.71 -3.67 -22.15
CA LEU A 702 -18.78 -4.06 -23.56
C LEU A 702 -17.83 -3.15 -24.35
N VAL A 703 -16.59 -3.62 -24.49
CA VAL A 703 -15.45 -2.83 -24.95
C VAL A 703 -15.25 -2.98 -26.45
N PRO A 704 -15.07 -1.89 -27.21
CA PRO A 704 -14.54 -1.99 -28.57
C PRO A 704 -13.06 -2.37 -28.49
N GLU A 705 -12.69 -3.54 -29.00
CA GLU A 705 -11.33 -4.08 -28.81
C GLU A 705 -10.28 -3.22 -29.52
N ARG A 706 -10.65 -2.55 -30.63
CA ARG A 706 -9.75 -1.67 -31.39
C ARG A 706 -9.27 -0.47 -30.60
N ILE A 707 -10.15 0.24 -29.88
CA ILE A 707 -9.75 1.45 -29.13
C ILE A 707 -8.76 1.09 -28.03
N VAL A 708 -9.00 -0.01 -27.33
CA VAL A 708 -8.13 -0.48 -26.25
C VAL A 708 -6.79 -0.96 -26.81
N THR A 709 -6.81 -1.71 -27.90
CA THR A 709 -5.58 -2.18 -28.57
C THR A 709 -4.73 -0.99 -29.04
N HIS A 710 -5.36 0.02 -29.62
CA HIS A 710 -4.69 1.22 -30.09
C HIS A 710 -4.04 2.00 -28.94
N GLU A 711 -4.77 2.27 -27.85
CA GLU A 711 -4.20 2.96 -26.69
C GLU A 711 -3.14 2.11 -25.98
N LEU A 712 -3.30 0.80 -25.91
CA LEU A 712 -2.29 -0.11 -25.36
C LEU A 712 -0.98 -0.06 -26.16
N LEU A 713 -1.07 -0.05 -27.50
CA LEU A 713 0.09 0.06 -28.38
C LEU A 713 0.82 1.39 -28.19
N LYS A 714 0.08 2.50 -28.13
CA LYS A 714 0.63 3.83 -27.85
C LYS A 714 1.33 3.89 -26.51
N SER A 715 0.66 3.45 -25.45
CA SER A 715 1.18 3.44 -24.08
C SER A 715 2.40 2.53 -23.90
N HIS A 716 2.46 1.41 -24.62
CA HIS A 716 3.58 0.47 -24.55
C HIS A 716 4.81 0.95 -25.31
N LEU A 717 4.61 1.55 -26.48
CA LEU A 717 5.70 2.08 -27.29
C LEU A 717 6.16 3.47 -26.80
N GLY A 718 5.33 4.16 -26.01
CA GLY A 718 5.57 5.53 -25.57
C GLY A 718 5.45 6.56 -26.71
N GLN A 719 4.82 6.18 -27.83
CA GLN A 719 4.72 6.97 -29.06
C GLN A 719 3.26 7.24 -29.42
N ASN A 720 3.00 8.43 -29.96
CA ASN A 720 1.67 8.77 -30.43
C ASN A 720 1.45 8.16 -31.82
N ILE A 721 0.67 7.09 -31.88
CA ILE A 721 0.23 6.45 -33.12
C ILE A 721 -1.10 7.10 -33.52
N SER A 722 -1.22 7.45 -34.80
CA SER A 722 -2.48 7.99 -35.33
C SER A 722 -3.49 6.87 -35.57
N THR A 723 -4.79 7.18 -35.49
CA THR A 723 -5.83 6.16 -35.79
C THR A 723 -5.70 5.59 -37.21
N SER A 724 -5.25 6.38 -38.19
CA SER A 724 -4.98 5.90 -39.56
C SER A 724 -3.81 4.92 -39.61
N GLU A 725 -2.70 5.23 -38.92
CA GLU A 725 -1.53 4.34 -38.86
C GLU A 725 -1.88 3.02 -38.17
N PHE A 726 -2.67 3.07 -37.08
CA PHE A 726 -3.16 1.88 -36.42
C PHE A 726 -4.08 1.04 -37.33
N GLU A 727 -4.96 1.69 -38.11
CA GLU A 727 -5.76 1.00 -39.10
C GLU A 727 -4.93 0.35 -40.20
N ASP A 728 -3.83 0.95 -40.63
CA ASP A 728 -2.93 0.33 -41.62
C ASP A 728 -2.20 -0.90 -41.04
N LEU A 729 -1.85 -0.86 -39.75
CA LEU A 729 -1.33 -2.03 -39.02
C LEU A 729 -2.36 -3.16 -38.92
N GLU A 730 -3.65 -2.84 -38.79
CA GLU A 730 -4.74 -3.82 -38.86
C GLU A 730 -5.04 -4.29 -40.30
N ARG A 731 -5.21 -3.39 -41.28
CA ARG A 731 -5.77 -3.68 -42.63
C ARG A 731 -4.97 -4.68 -43.47
N GLN A 732 -3.69 -4.88 -43.18
CA GLN A 732 -2.93 -6.00 -43.76
C GLN A 732 -3.48 -7.39 -43.36
N LEU A 733 -4.54 -7.45 -42.55
CA LEU A 733 -5.38 -8.62 -42.25
C LEU A 733 -6.20 -9.14 -43.44
N VAL A 734 -6.53 -8.31 -44.45
CA VAL A 734 -7.54 -8.66 -45.46
C VAL A 734 -6.95 -9.28 -46.75
N GLU A 735 -5.64 -9.17 -47.00
CA GLU A 735 -5.00 -9.80 -48.17
C GLU A 735 -4.42 -11.18 -47.85
N LEU A 736 -5.29 -12.11 -47.50
CA LEU A 736 -5.05 -13.54 -47.75
C LEU A 736 -6.26 -14.06 -48.56
N PRO A 737 -6.12 -14.25 -49.88
CA PRO A 737 -7.17 -14.91 -50.64
C PRO A 737 -7.31 -16.34 -50.10
N SER A 738 -8.55 -16.70 -49.75
CA SER A 738 -8.93 -18.08 -49.44
C SER A 738 -8.41 -19.00 -50.56
N PRO A 739 -7.77 -20.15 -50.25
CA PRO A 739 -7.44 -21.10 -51.30
C PRO A 739 -8.76 -21.63 -51.87
N LEU A 740 -9.08 -21.16 -53.08
CA LEU A 740 -10.10 -21.75 -53.93
C LEU A 740 -9.81 -23.25 -54.01
N VAL A 741 -10.75 -24.03 -53.47
CA VAL A 741 -10.84 -25.46 -53.67
C VAL A 741 -11.04 -25.71 -55.16
N GLN A 742 -9.93 -25.88 -55.89
CA GLN A 742 -9.96 -26.46 -57.22
C GLN A 742 -10.12 -27.97 -57.07
N ARG A 743 -11.35 -28.44 -57.32
CA ARG A 743 -11.68 -29.84 -57.61
C ARG A 743 -10.76 -30.36 -58.72
N PRO A 744 -9.99 -31.44 -58.52
CA PRO A 744 -9.46 -32.21 -59.63
C PRO A 744 -10.58 -33.12 -60.15
N GLN A 745 -10.90 -32.98 -61.43
CA GLN A 745 -11.73 -33.92 -62.15
C GLN A 745 -11.06 -35.30 -62.23
N SER A 746 -11.91 -36.31 -62.17
CA SER A 746 -11.66 -37.74 -62.27
C SER A 746 -10.68 -38.15 -63.37
N GLY A 747 -9.61 -38.84 -62.99
CA GLY A 747 -8.79 -39.68 -63.85
C GLY A 747 -9.06 -41.15 -63.55
N GLN A 748 -9.63 -41.85 -64.53
CA GLN A 748 -9.82 -43.30 -64.55
C GLN A 748 -8.48 -44.05 -64.71
N SER A 749 -8.41 -45.20 -64.03
CA SER A 749 -7.78 -46.47 -64.47
C SER A 749 -6.40 -46.90 -63.95
N ARG A 750 -6.46 -48.09 -63.34
CA ARG A 750 -5.56 -49.27 -63.41
C ARG A 750 -4.54 -49.54 -62.28
N SER A 751 -4.97 -50.48 -61.44
CA SER A 751 -4.31 -51.75 -61.05
C SER A 751 -2.96 -51.74 -60.35
N GLY A 752 -2.94 -52.34 -59.15
CA GLY A 752 -1.73 -52.89 -58.52
C GLY A 752 -2.02 -53.34 -57.09
N GLN A 753 -2.02 -54.65 -56.87
CA GLN A 753 -2.30 -55.34 -55.60
C GLN A 753 -1.27 -55.02 -54.51
N SER A 754 -1.68 -54.98 -53.23
CA SER A 754 -1.19 -55.93 -52.21
C SER A 754 -1.88 -55.73 -50.86
N LEU A 755 -2.43 -56.84 -50.37
CA LEU A 755 -2.76 -57.22 -48.99
C LEU A 755 -1.79 -56.63 -47.93
N VAL A 756 -2.33 -56.11 -46.81
CA VAL A 756 -2.15 -56.65 -45.44
C VAL A 756 -3.38 -56.25 -44.62
N GLU A 757 -3.82 -57.24 -43.87
CA GLU A 757 -5.03 -57.41 -43.08
C GLU A 757 -4.78 -56.95 -41.62
N LEU A 758 -5.84 -56.51 -40.92
CA LEU A 758 -6.24 -56.90 -39.54
C LEU A 758 -6.96 -55.76 -38.77
N LEU A 759 -8.26 -55.99 -38.51
CA LEU A 759 -8.98 -55.99 -37.21
C LEU A 759 -8.93 -54.70 -36.34
N SER A 760 -10.00 -54.17 -35.73
CA SER A 760 -11.35 -54.65 -35.33
C SER A 760 -12.23 -53.42 -34.95
N VAL A 761 -13.50 -53.35 -35.34
CA VAL A 761 -14.76 -53.62 -34.55
C VAL A 761 -14.96 -52.63 -33.39
N GLU A 762 -15.87 -51.64 -33.54
CA GLU A 762 -17.25 -51.53 -32.96
C GLU A 762 -17.28 -51.61 -31.42
N GLU A 763 -17.92 -50.71 -30.65
CA GLU A 763 -19.36 -50.46 -30.51
C GLU A 763 -19.52 -49.20 -29.60
N SER A 764 -20.30 -48.17 -29.95
CA SER A 764 -21.76 -48.02 -29.78
C SER A 764 -22.22 -47.41 -28.45
N VAL A 765 -22.88 -46.25 -28.60
CA VAL A 765 -24.15 -45.86 -27.94
C VAL A 765 -24.10 -45.40 -26.48
N TRP A 766 -24.40 -44.10 -26.28
CA TRP A 766 -25.56 -43.63 -25.50
C TRP A 766 -26.03 -42.26 -26.04
N ARG A 767 -27.19 -42.26 -26.72
CA ARG A 767 -28.00 -41.07 -27.03
C ARG A 767 -29.06 -40.89 -25.94
N ARG A 768 -29.28 -39.64 -25.53
CA ARG A 768 -30.52 -39.08 -24.97
C ARG A 768 -30.41 -37.56 -25.17
N GLY A 769 -31.26 -36.80 -25.85
CA GLY A 769 -32.63 -37.01 -26.30
C GLY A 769 -33.54 -35.99 -25.61
N SER A 770 -33.63 -34.76 -26.14
CA SER A 770 -34.70 -33.79 -25.82
C SER A 770 -34.75 -32.68 -26.87
N GLN A 771 -35.71 -32.79 -27.79
CA GLN A 771 -36.19 -31.71 -28.67
C GLN A 771 -37.34 -30.95 -27.98
N PRO A 772 -37.59 -29.68 -28.35
CA PRO A 772 -38.66 -28.83 -27.80
C PRO A 772 -39.96 -28.90 -28.63
N PRO A 773 -41.10 -28.39 -28.13
CA PRO A 773 -42.32 -28.26 -28.92
C PRO A 773 -42.40 -26.91 -29.66
N ASN A 774 -42.87 -26.99 -30.90
CA ASN A 774 -43.41 -25.91 -31.73
C ASN A 774 -44.86 -25.62 -31.33
N GLU A 775 -45.30 -24.36 -31.47
CA GLU A 775 -46.65 -24.01 -31.98
C GLU A 775 -46.73 -22.53 -32.43
N THR A 776 -47.04 -22.34 -33.72
CA THR A 776 -47.97 -21.37 -34.40
C THR A 776 -48.20 -19.97 -33.78
N GLY A 777 -48.26 -18.83 -34.49
CA GLY A 777 -48.27 -18.51 -35.93
C GLY A 777 -48.81 -17.06 -36.16
N ILE A 778 -48.73 -16.62 -37.42
CA ILE A 778 -49.52 -15.56 -38.12
C ILE A 778 -49.22 -14.06 -37.84
N HIS A 779 -48.51 -13.37 -38.76
CA HIS A 779 -49.07 -12.45 -39.78
C HIS A 779 -47.96 -11.66 -40.52
N GLU A 780 -47.90 -11.80 -41.84
CA GLU A 780 -47.21 -10.91 -42.79
C GLU A 780 -48.09 -9.69 -43.14
N LEU A 781 -47.48 -8.53 -43.39
CA LEU A 781 -47.52 -7.78 -44.67
C LEU A 781 -46.66 -6.48 -44.57
N PRO A 782 -46.19 -5.93 -45.72
CA PRO A 782 -45.02 -5.06 -45.86
C PRO A 782 -45.38 -3.59 -46.09
N ASP A 783 -44.37 -2.70 -46.12
CA ASP A 783 -44.29 -1.70 -47.21
C ASP A 783 -42.94 -0.98 -47.28
N ASP A 784 -42.58 -0.71 -48.54
CA ASP A 784 -41.45 0.02 -49.08
C ASP A 784 -41.27 1.44 -48.53
N GLN A 785 -40.04 1.96 -48.58
CA GLN A 785 -39.63 3.05 -49.49
C GLN A 785 -38.33 3.73 -49.03
N ARG A 786 -37.22 3.40 -49.71
CA ARG A 786 -36.20 4.38 -50.13
C ARG A 786 -36.81 5.19 -51.30
N PRO A 787 -36.41 6.46 -51.58
CA PRO A 787 -35.17 6.66 -52.31
C PRO A 787 -34.46 8.04 -52.23
N VAL A 788 -33.24 8.01 -52.81
CA VAL A 788 -32.52 9.07 -53.52
C VAL A 788 -31.42 9.83 -52.78
N GLU A 789 -30.35 9.94 -53.55
CA GLU A 789 -28.95 10.26 -53.32
C GLU A 789 -28.62 11.61 -54.01
N LEU A 790 -27.50 12.24 -53.60
CA LEU A 790 -26.62 13.18 -54.35
C LEU A 790 -26.95 14.71 -54.37
N PRO A 791 -25.97 15.61 -54.65
CA PRO A 791 -24.53 15.59 -54.30
C PRO A 791 -23.95 16.97 -53.84
N ALA A 792 -22.63 16.96 -53.55
CA ALA A 792 -21.58 18.00 -53.40
C ALA A 792 -21.87 19.43 -53.92
N THR A 793 -21.31 20.53 -53.38
CA THR A 793 -19.90 21.01 -53.29
C THR A 793 -20.01 22.42 -52.63
N GLU A 794 -19.08 23.04 -51.90
CA GLU A 794 -17.83 23.65 -52.36
C GLU A 794 -17.11 24.41 -51.19
N ILE A 795 -15.81 24.61 -51.38
CA ILE A 795 -14.75 25.20 -50.56
C ILE A 795 -14.92 26.73 -50.38
N LEU A 796 -14.51 27.30 -49.24
CA LEU A 796 -13.69 28.54 -49.20
C LEU A 796 -13.06 28.81 -47.81
N THR A 797 -11.73 28.89 -47.83
CA THR A 797 -10.78 29.37 -46.82
C THR A 797 -10.86 30.88 -46.57
N LEU A 798 -10.63 31.35 -45.33
CA LEU A 798 -9.58 32.34 -45.03
C LEU A 798 -9.37 32.64 -43.53
N ALA A 799 -8.08 32.80 -43.20
CA ALA A 799 -7.48 33.78 -42.30
C ALA A 799 -7.54 33.62 -40.76
N GLN A 800 -6.36 33.33 -40.22
CA GLN A 800 -5.89 33.57 -38.86
C GLN A 800 -5.87 35.07 -38.50
N ARG A 801 -6.19 35.42 -37.25
CA ARG A 801 -5.32 36.25 -36.37
C ARG A 801 -5.77 36.22 -34.89
N PRO A 802 -4.85 36.45 -33.93
CA PRO A 802 -5.02 36.12 -32.50
C PRO A 802 -5.33 37.34 -31.62
N ALA A 803 -5.93 37.12 -30.44
CA ALA A 803 -5.87 38.02 -29.27
C ALA A 803 -6.18 37.23 -27.97
N VAL A 804 -5.21 37.08 -27.04
CA VAL A 804 -5.02 37.81 -25.76
C VAL A 804 -5.91 37.30 -24.59
N PRO A 805 -5.38 37.15 -23.36
CA PRO A 805 -5.94 36.30 -22.31
C PRO A 805 -6.75 37.05 -21.23
N ASN A 806 -7.41 36.25 -20.37
CA ASN A 806 -8.03 36.53 -19.07
C ASN A 806 -9.53 36.91 -19.02
N ARG A 807 -10.35 35.95 -18.56
CA ARG A 807 -11.50 36.22 -17.68
C ARG A 807 -11.79 34.97 -16.82
N PRO A 808 -11.94 35.09 -15.49
CA PRO A 808 -12.38 33.97 -14.64
C PRO A 808 -13.90 33.71 -14.81
N PRO A 809 -14.37 32.48 -14.55
CA PRO A 809 -15.78 32.12 -14.67
C PRO A 809 -16.64 32.70 -13.53
N PRO A 810 -17.96 32.87 -13.75
CA PRO A 810 -18.88 33.45 -12.78
C PRO A 810 -19.23 32.46 -11.65
N LEU A 811 -19.45 33.01 -10.45
CA LEU A 811 -19.98 32.31 -9.29
C LEU A 811 -21.43 31.82 -9.52
N PRO A 812 -21.83 30.67 -8.95
CA PRO A 812 -23.22 30.20 -9.01
C PRO A 812 -24.14 31.01 -8.07
N PRO A 813 -25.46 31.01 -8.34
CA PRO A 813 -26.42 31.89 -7.66
C PRO A 813 -26.71 31.45 -6.23
N GLN A 814 -26.76 32.43 -5.34
CA GLN A 814 -27.28 32.30 -3.98
C GLN A 814 -28.79 32.05 -4.04
N SER A 815 -29.25 30.92 -3.50
CA SER A 815 -30.67 30.67 -3.26
C SER A 815 -31.06 31.12 -1.85
N GLU A 816 -32.13 31.91 -1.83
CA GLU A 816 -32.69 32.66 -0.71
C GLU A 816 -33.25 31.78 0.41
N ALA A 817 -33.28 32.42 1.59
CA ALA A 817 -33.78 31.92 2.86
C ALA A 817 -35.30 31.72 2.89
N TYR A 818 -35.78 30.69 3.60
CA TYR A 818 -37.13 30.66 4.18
C TYR A 818 -37.12 30.04 5.60
N TYR A 819 -37.46 30.90 6.56
CA TYR A 819 -38.23 30.74 7.81
C TYR A 819 -37.96 29.62 8.83
N LEU A 820 -37.61 30.10 10.04
CA LEU A 820 -37.83 29.48 11.35
C LEU A 820 -39.27 28.95 11.49
N LEU A 821 -39.41 27.72 11.99
CA LEU A 821 -40.59 27.25 12.71
C LEU A 821 -40.13 26.61 14.02
N ASP A 822 -40.76 27.05 15.12
CA ASP A 822 -40.53 26.63 16.50
C ASP A 822 -40.77 25.12 16.71
N PRO A 823 -40.10 24.50 17.70
CA PRO A 823 -40.29 23.10 18.05
C PRO A 823 -41.63 22.86 18.77
N PRO A 824 -42.30 21.70 18.55
CA PRO A 824 -43.53 21.37 19.26
C PRO A 824 -43.24 20.92 20.72
N PRO A 825 -44.21 21.11 21.65
CA PRO A 825 -44.06 20.77 23.06
C PRO A 825 -44.20 19.25 23.33
N PRO A 826 -43.75 18.77 24.50
CA PRO A 826 -43.76 17.35 24.84
C PRO A 826 -45.18 16.92 25.24
N TYR A 827 -45.60 15.73 24.80
CA TYR A 827 -46.79 15.07 25.33
C TYR A 827 -46.44 13.77 26.05
N THR A 828 -47.15 13.64 27.15
CA THR A 828 -47.14 12.67 28.25
C THR A 828 -47.69 11.29 27.88
N GLU A 829 -47.29 10.31 28.69
CA GLU A 829 -47.86 8.97 28.83
C GLU A 829 -49.40 8.95 28.95
N ALA A 830 -50.05 7.95 28.34
CA ALA A 830 -51.18 7.19 28.92
C ALA A 830 -51.60 6.02 28.01
N GLU A 831 -51.76 4.86 28.67
CA GLU A 831 -52.40 3.58 28.28
C GLU A 831 -51.69 2.58 27.35
#